data_AF-K0T118-F1
#
_entry.id   AF-K0T118-F1
#
_cell.length_a   1.000
_cell.length_b   1.000
_cell.length_c   1.000
_cell.angle_alpha   90.00
_cell.angle_beta   90.00
_cell.angle_gamma   90.00
#
_symmetry.space_group_name_H-M   'P 1'
#
loop_
_entity.id
_entity.type
_entity.pdbx_description
1 polymer ?
#
loop_
_entity_poly.entity_id
_entity_poly.type
_entity_poly.pdbx_seq_one_letter_code
_entity_poly.pdbx_strand_id
1 'polypeptide(L)'
;MDKKEAPMADTTLRRRNGAISTSPYIQSDSRLRSKYLHDRRTENAVFESRAAEISRHNRLVLALWNSWSVLVLYVTALISIESVVGIGLTVAVTLVVYFNVSDDYEHDSSFGWNGNLPTVLLSFAVVTPLSSSITMAFNRRERALQQLATYRSSAYQLYCGHASWDWSEAHKKPGRRGCEEDEGDLAAVRGESGREQEQADEQGGGRNIDFLQHADTTLTHLVHLSDALYKYLSLPTASRARHRATKMGRREAAEVLTTGKQIFCSEIYGNMTMVSQQTEALKYRGMPGNEASRIRQWEEHMSTAIEQLRIIKEYRTLQALRVFGRLFSVLMPPLYATSYVQVALDSGSLALGLVIGIMHSLVLTGLFNCVAELEDPFMSDINLDGIDCREELVVLVHEELLCARRMMFPEAGEFVLKKDCFKGLDVSSDYNRTRSGKTLVAAEIIARLGTPSVFFVPTVPLVGQQATAIGSRLPSLSIGEFHGEKPLPTTFDVLVTTPKAFDIAQTRGSCALSWSNFKVVVFDEVHHVIKDHPYRHLALKLKQSSSSPRVVGLTASLTYAVGEKKINSSVSRLCHELNISRIEHATDKELRNGGYTGGGRGSLAEIRTPSVVTSAHNKGVPEAERKPHLIHRTPLSSVSLKSWGLYANKNKGVHNDFVALEHLYEALRLFIISWEEGDDVTMEYLKMMSVHCHQSEDVVANQRLQTFFNSHSVPQHRLGNMFTVLNEKISQYGHTFRCILFVKQRIVTHVLKHAIESHPYLGSHINARCLYSTKAPASASLSLSKHESADAISDFLSGKANMMIATNVAEEGIDIPAGNYEEMKHFIFKSHYLTTSIAPANVVVYFDKVDHAVSYVQGRGRARQAGSSFVMLDERRDRPVSMLAAQESQQHTIAANFDPGQALPDPEREIQAQKSRERNGYILLQCEVQHAIANLNLYCKKTKVAMNEVASKEGSGWSVKLVYKSVTRTVAANGKGQNKKSAKKQAAYSLLNAIKFSVDRT
;
A
#
# COMPACT_ATOMS: atom_id res chain seq x y z
N MET A 1 32.39 35.62 -68.87
CA MET A 1 32.84 37.00 -68.61
C MET A 1 31.73 37.70 -67.85
N ASP A 2 32.12 38.67 -67.03
CA ASP A 2 31.30 39.57 -66.22
C ASP A 2 30.77 39.02 -64.90
N LYS A 3 30.78 39.76 -63.80
CA LYS A 3 31.64 40.83 -63.25
C LYS A 3 31.14 40.96 -61.80
N LYS A 4 32.05 41.34 -60.90
CA LYS A 4 31.78 41.59 -59.47
C LYS A 4 30.68 42.64 -59.25
N GLU A 5 29.78 42.38 -58.31
CA GLU A 5 29.27 43.36 -57.34
C GLU A 5 29.08 42.67 -55.97
N ALA A 6 29.53 43.35 -54.92
CA ALA A 6 29.20 43.12 -53.51
C ALA A 6 28.43 44.38 -53.02
N PRO A 7 27.98 44.55 -51.77
CA PRO A 7 27.63 43.65 -50.65
C PRO A 7 26.21 43.95 -50.06
N MET A 8 25.74 43.23 -49.04
CA MET A 8 24.99 43.86 -47.92
C MET A 8 24.81 42.90 -46.74
N ALA A 9 25.35 43.32 -45.60
CA ALA A 9 24.92 42.87 -44.29
C ALA A 9 23.68 43.69 -43.89
N ASP A 10 22.59 43.04 -43.48
CA ASP A 10 21.75 43.49 -42.36
C ASP A 10 20.76 42.37 -41.97
N THR A 11 21.01 41.70 -40.84
CA THR A 11 20.30 41.92 -39.57
C THR A 11 18.79 41.68 -39.62
N THR A 12 18.38 40.43 -39.40
CA THR A 12 17.22 40.16 -38.53
C THR A 12 17.46 38.88 -37.74
N LEU A 13 18.37 39.00 -36.78
CA LEU A 13 18.44 38.14 -35.59
C LEU A 13 17.15 38.35 -34.76
N ARG A 14 16.03 37.78 -35.22
CA ARG A 14 14.90 37.52 -34.33
C ARG A 14 15.29 36.31 -33.50
N ARG A 15 15.82 36.61 -32.31
CA ARG A 15 15.92 35.71 -31.16
C ARG A 15 14.64 34.86 -31.07
N ARG A 16 14.70 33.63 -31.56
CA ARG A 16 13.98 32.53 -30.92
C ARG A 16 15.04 31.78 -30.14
N ASN A 17 14.84 31.71 -28.83
CA ASN A 17 15.69 30.97 -27.92
C ASN A 17 15.67 29.50 -28.35
N GLY A 18 16.63 29.11 -29.17
CA GLY A 18 16.93 27.72 -29.48
C GLY A 18 18.04 27.25 -28.56
N ALA A 19 17.81 26.16 -27.85
CA ALA A 19 18.88 25.46 -27.15
C ALA A 19 19.78 24.82 -28.22
N ILE A 20 20.98 25.38 -28.41
CA ILE A 20 22.04 24.75 -29.19
C ILE A 20 22.70 23.72 -28.25
N SER A 21 22.57 22.44 -28.58
CA SER A 21 23.36 21.39 -27.91
C SER A 21 24.82 21.56 -28.33
N THR A 22 25.71 21.73 -27.36
CA THR A 22 27.15 21.94 -27.54
C THR A 22 27.94 20.64 -27.65
N SER A 23 27.28 19.48 -27.81
CA SER A 23 27.98 18.21 -28.01
C SER A 23 28.62 18.16 -29.41
N PRO A 24 29.96 18.00 -29.52
CA PRO A 24 30.66 17.93 -30.80
C PRO A 24 30.29 16.69 -31.64
N TYR A 25 29.66 15.66 -31.05
CA TYR A 25 29.26 14.42 -31.73
C TYR A 25 28.04 14.58 -32.64
N ILE A 26 27.16 15.54 -32.35
CA ILE A 26 25.97 15.81 -33.17
C ILE A 26 26.36 16.33 -34.58
N GLN A 27 27.57 16.90 -34.72
CA GLN A 27 28.04 17.46 -35.98
C GLN A 27 28.54 16.41 -36.99
N SER A 28 29.14 15.29 -36.56
CA SER A 28 29.55 14.21 -37.47
C SER A 28 28.37 13.38 -37.97
N ASP A 29 27.41 13.06 -37.08
CA ASP A 29 26.18 12.34 -37.42
C ASP A 29 25.28 13.11 -38.40
N SER A 30 25.37 14.45 -38.40
CA SER A 30 24.57 15.30 -39.30
C SER A 30 24.82 15.05 -40.79
N ARG A 31 26.02 14.59 -41.18
CA ARG A 31 26.39 14.28 -42.58
C ARG A 31 25.90 12.90 -43.04
N LEU A 32 25.91 11.90 -42.17
CA LEU A 32 25.36 10.57 -42.45
C LEU A 32 23.83 10.62 -42.49
N ARG A 33 23.23 11.37 -41.57
CA ARG A 33 21.79 11.65 -41.53
C ARG A 33 21.30 12.37 -42.78
N SER A 34 22.02 13.37 -43.29
CA SER A 34 21.61 14.09 -44.50
C SER A 34 21.67 13.21 -45.75
N LYS A 35 22.65 12.28 -45.82
CA LYS A 35 22.74 11.27 -46.89
C LYS A 35 21.57 10.28 -46.86
N TYR A 36 21.26 9.69 -45.69
CA TYR A 36 20.10 8.81 -45.52
C TYR A 36 18.77 9.47 -45.90
N LEU A 37 18.56 10.72 -45.47
CA LEU A 37 17.36 11.49 -45.82
C LEU A 37 17.28 11.82 -47.32
N HIS A 38 18.43 11.97 -47.99
CA HIS A 38 18.47 12.22 -49.42
C HIS A 38 18.11 10.97 -50.23
N ASP A 39 18.65 9.80 -49.85
CA ASP A 39 18.33 8.51 -50.49
C ASP A 39 16.84 8.17 -50.33
N ARG A 40 16.28 8.31 -49.11
CA ARG A 40 14.84 8.08 -48.85
C ARG A 40 13.89 9.03 -49.58
N ARG A 41 14.31 10.28 -49.85
CA ARG A 41 13.49 11.21 -50.65
C ARG A 41 13.20 10.66 -52.05
N THR A 42 14.12 9.91 -52.63
CA THR A 42 13.93 9.33 -53.98
C THR A 42 12.96 8.14 -53.96
N GLU A 43 13.02 7.28 -52.95
CA GLU A 43 12.05 6.18 -52.75
C GLU A 43 10.64 6.73 -52.45
N ASN A 44 10.53 7.72 -51.55
CA ASN A 44 9.25 8.31 -51.17
C ASN A 44 8.52 8.95 -52.37
N ALA A 45 9.26 9.55 -53.32
CA ALA A 45 8.68 10.10 -54.53
C ALA A 45 7.97 9.03 -55.39
N VAL A 46 8.46 7.79 -55.40
CA VAL A 46 7.82 6.67 -56.11
C VAL A 46 6.50 6.27 -55.44
N PHE A 47 6.48 6.17 -54.10
CA PHE A 47 5.26 5.88 -53.35
C PHE A 47 4.21 6.99 -53.46
N GLU A 48 4.65 8.25 -53.38
CA GLU A 48 3.78 9.42 -53.60
C GLU A 48 3.19 9.42 -55.01
N SER A 49 3.97 9.04 -56.03
CA SER A 49 3.47 8.94 -57.41
C SER A 49 2.41 7.84 -57.57
N ARG A 50 2.59 6.67 -56.94
CA ARG A 50 1.58 5.58 -56.94
C ARG A 50 0.32 5.97 -56.18
N ALA A 51 0.46 6.63 -55.03
CA ALA A 51 -0.70 7.13 -54.27
C ALA A 51 -1.47 8.21 -55.06
N ALA A 52 -0.76 9.09 -55.76
CA ALA A 52 -1.36 10.08 -56.65
C ALA A 52 -2.05 9.43 -57.85
N GLU A 53 -1.58 8.28 -58.34
CA GLU A 53 -2.21 7.51 -59.42
C GLU A 53 -3.52 6.85 -58.97
N ILE A 54 -3.57 6.31 -57.75
CA ILE A 54 -4.81 5.78 -57.13
C ILE A 54 -5.87 6.89 -57.01
N SER A 55 -5.46 8.12 -56.69
CA SER A 55 -6.36 9.28 -56.57
C SER A 55 -6.95 9.76 -57.92
N ARG A 56 -6.37 9.37 -59.07
CA ARG A 56 -6.79 9.82 -60.42
C ARG A 56 -7.91 9.02 -61.07
N HIS A 57 -8.58 8.11 -60.34
CA HIS A 57 -9.68 7.33 -60.91
C HIS A 57 -10.84 8.21 -61.40
N ASN A 58 -11.54 7.74 -62.43
CA ASN A 58 -12.69 8.45 -62.98
C ASN A 58 -13.80 8.60 -61.92
N ARG A 59 -14.28 9.83 -61.70
CA ARG A 59 -15.27 10.17 -60.67
C ARG A 59 -16.55 9.33 -60.77
N LEU A 60 -16.99 9.00 -61.99
CA LEU A 60 -18.20 8.19 -62.21
C LEU A 60 -18.02 6.73 -61.79
N VAL A 61 -16.88 6.13 -62.17
CA VAL A 61 -16.54 4.75 -61.79
C VAL A 61 -16.38 4.65 -60.28
N LEU A 62 -15.71 5.63 -59.66
CA LEU A 62 -15.54 5.70 -58.22
C LEU A 62 -16.88 5.85 -57.48
N ALA A 63 -17.81 6.66 -58.01
CA ALA A 63 -19.15 6.82 -57.42
C ALA A 63 -19.94 5.52 -57.44
N LEU A 64 -19.98 4.81 -58.57
CA LEU A 64 -20.66 3.52 -58.69
C LEU A 64 -20.02 2.45 -57.80
N TRP A 65 -18.69 2.39 -57.78
CA TRP A 65 -17.95 1.48 -56.90
C TRP A 65 -18.25 1.76 -55.43
N ASN A 66 -18.23 3.02 -55.00
CA ASN A 66 -18.56 3.42 -53.64
C ASN A 66 -20.01 3.07 -53.28
N SER A 67 -20.98 3.33 -54.16
CA SER A 67 -22.38 2.97 -53.93
C SER A 67 -22.57 1.45 -53.78
N TRP A 68 -21.89 0.66 -54.60
CA TRP A 68 -21.89 -0.79 -54.47
C TRP A 68 -21.25 -1.24 -53.14
N SER A 69 -20.10 -0.69 -52.79
CA SER A 69 -19.43 -0.99 -51.51
C SER A 69 -20.29 -0.64 -50.30
N VAL A 70 -21.01 0.49 -50.32
CA VAL A 70 -21.95 0.88 -49.25
C VAL A 70 -23.07 -0.14 -49.11
N LEU A 71 -23.65 -0.60 -50.23
CA LEU A 71 -24.72 -1.60 -50.20
C LEU A 71 -24.21 -2.93 -49.64
N VAL A 72 -23.05 -3.40 -50.10
CA VAL A 72 -22.43 -4.64 -49.61
C VAL A 72 -22.18 -4.55 -48.11
N LEU A 73 -21.54 -3.47 -47.65
CA LEU A 73 -21.26 -3.26 -46.22
C LEU A 73 -22.53 -3.21 -45.37
N TYR A 74 -23.56 -2.50 -45.84
CA TYR A 74 -24.84 -2.42 -45.13
C TYR A 74 -25.47 -3.81 -44.95
N VAL A 75 -25.46 -4.63 -46.01
CA VAL A 75 -26.04 -5.98 -45.97
C VAL A 75 -25.20 -6.95 -45.12
N THR A 76 -23.87 -6.89 -45.20
CA THR A 76 -23.01 -7.86 -44.50
C THR A 76 -22.79 -7.53 -43.03
N ALA A 77 -22.76 -6.24 -42.66
CA ALA A 77 -22.40 -5.82 -41.31
C ALA A 77 -23.57 -5.30 -40.49
N LEU A 78 -24.48 -4.54 -41.10
CA LEU A 78 -25.54 -3.85 -40.35
C LEU A 78 -26.86 -4.64 -40.30
N ILE A 79 -27.13 -5.51 -41.27
CA ILE A 79 -28.30 -6.39 -41.22
C ILE A 79 -27.99 -7.58 -40.30
N SER A 80 -28.75 -7.66 -39.22
CA SER A 80 -28.64 -8.73 -38.23
C SER A 80 -29.89 -9.61 -38.24
N ILE A 81 -29.84 -10.75 -37.53
CA ILE A 81 -31.03 -11.57 -37.26
C ILE A 81 -32.15 -10.73 -36.61
N GLU A 82 -31.79 -9.75 -35.78
CA GLU A 82 -32.76 -8.85 -35.16
C GLU A 82 -33.48 -7.96 -36.17
N SER A 83 -32.79 -7.56 -37.24
CA SER A 83 -33.37 -6.80 -38.35
C SER A 83 -34.41 -7.65 -39.09
N VAL A 84 -34.11 -8.93 -39.35
CA VAL A 84 -35.05 -9.86 -39.99
C VAL A 84 -36.29 -10.09 -39.12
N VAL A 85 -36.09 -10.29 -37.82
CA VAL A 85 -37.19 -10.44 -36.84
C VAL A 85 -38.01 -9.16 -36.75
N GLY A 86 -37.37 -8.00 -36.69
CA GLY A 86 -38.03 -6.69 -36.63
C GLY A 86 -38.89 -6.42 -37.87
N ILE A 87 -38.36 -6.74 -39.06
CA ILE A 87 -39.11 -6.63 -40.33
C ILE A 87 -40.31 -7.56 -40.32
N GLY A 88 -40.12 -8.85 -39.98
CA GLY A 88 -41.20 -9.83 -39.95
C GLY A 88 -42.32 -9.43 -38.99
N LEU A 89 -41.97 -8.95 -37.80
CA LEU A 89 -42.93 -8.45 -36.81
C LEU A 89 -43.66 -7.20 -37.32
N THR A 90 -42.95 -6.26 -37.94
CA THR A 90 -43.56 -5.02 -38.47
C THR A 90 -44.53 -5.31 -39.60
N VAL A 91 -44.16 -6.17 -40.54
CA VAL A 91 -45.03 -6.60 -41.65
C VAL A 91 -46.26 -7.32 -41.13
N ALA A 92 -46.09 -8.27 -40.19
CA ALA A 92 -47.19 -9.01 -39.61
C ALA A 92 -48.21 -8.10 -38.90
N VAL A 93 -47.75 -7.20 -38.04
CA VAL A 93 -48.63 -6.26 -37.33
C VAL A 93 -49.29 -5.28 -38.30
N THR A 94 -48.58 -4.78 -39.31
CA THR A 94 -49.14 -3.86 -40.32
C THR A 94 -50.25 -4.54 -41.14
N LEU A 95 -50.06 -5.80 -41.54
CA LEU A 95 -51.10 -6.56 -42.25
C LEU A 95 -52.32 -6.83 -41.36
N VAL A 96 -52.10 -7.24 -40.11
CA VAL A 96 -53.20 -7.47 -39.15
C VAL A 96 -54.01 -6.18 -38.95
N VAL A 97 -53.36 -5.04 -38.75
CA VAL A 97 -54.05 -3.76 -38.59
C VAL A 97 -54.76 -3.35 -39.88
N TYR A 98 -54.12 -3.52 -41.03
CA TYR A 98 -54.72 -3.16 -42.32
C TYR A 98 -56.03 -3.92 -42.56
N PHE A 99 -56.03 -5.25 -42.45
CA PHE A 99 -57.24 -6.05 -42.72
C PHE A 99 -58.37 -5.79 -41.72
N ASN A 100 -58.06 -5.55 -40.43
CA ASN A 100 -59.10 -5.22 -39.46
C ASN A 100 -59.70 -3.82 -39.69
N VAL A 101 -58.89 -2.85 -40.13
CA VAL A 101 -59.37 -1.48 -40.33
C VAL A 101 -59.98 -1.29 -41.72
N SER A 102 -59.47 -1.98 -42.76
CA SER A 102 -59.98 -1.85 -44.12
C SER A 102 -61.42 -2.33 -44.26
N ASP A 103 -61.77 -3.43 -43.57
CA ASP A 103 -63.13 -3.97 -43.58
C ASP A 103 -64.15 -2.97 -42.99
N ASP A 104 -63.76 -2.23 -41.94
CA ASP A 104 -64.59 -1.19 -41.34
C ASP A 104 -64.61 0.11 -42.17
N TYR A 105 -63.50 0.44 -42.85
CA TYR A 105 -63.36 1.65 -43.67
C TYR A 105 -64.18 1.60 -44.97
N GLU A 106 -64.31 0.41 -45.59
CA GLU A 106 -65.14 0.22 -46.78
C GLU A 106 -66.65 0.27 -46.47
N HIS A 107 -67.05 -0.13 -45.25
CA HIS A 107 -68.46 -0.19 -44.85
C HIS A 107 -69.04 1.12 -44.30
N ASP A 108 -68.22 1.99 -43.70
CA ASP A 108 -68.69 3.27 -43.14
C ASP A 108 -67.72 4.43 -43.44
N SER A 109 -68.03 5.20 -44.50
CA SER A 109 -67.27 6.39 -44.91
C SER A 109 -67.18 7.51 -43.84
N SER A 110 -67.89 7.37 -42.72
CA SER A 110 -67.81 8.28 -41.57
C SER A 110 -66.84 7.81 -40.47
N PHE A 111 -66.19 6.66 -40.64
CA PHE A 111 -65.25 6.10 -39.68
C PHE A 111 -63.93 6.90 -39.62
N GLY A 112 -63.89 7.88 -38.73
CA GLY A 112 -62.77 8.82 -38.52
C GLY A 112 -61.59 8.22 -37.75
N TRP A 113 -61.02 7.11 -38.20
CA TRP A 113 -59.79 6.57 -37.60
C TRP A 113 -58.58 7.44 -37.96
N ASN A 114 -57.86 7.94 -36.94
CA ASN A 114 -56.58 8.61 -37.12
C ASN A 114 -55.45 7.70 -36.62
N GLY A 115 -54.82 6.94 -37.52
CA GLY A 115 -53.71 6.03 -37.18
C GLY A 115 -52.41 6.71 -36.70
N ASN A 116 -52.47 8.00 -36.38
CA ASN A 116 -51.32 8.88 -36.21
C ASN A 116 -50.75 8.75 -34.79
N LEU A 117 -49.59 8.08 -34.67
CA LEU A 117 -48.88 7.97 -33.40
C LEU A 117 -48.03 9.23 -33.15
N PRO A 118 -47.94 9.74 -31.90
CA PRO A 118 -47.12 10.91 -31.62
C PRO A 118 -45.65 10.69 -32.00
N THR A 119 -45.10 11.52 -32.88
CA THR A 119 -43.67 11.49 -33.28
C THR A 119 -42.73 11.80 -32.11
N VAL A 120 -43.25 12.43 -31.05
CA VAL A 120 -42.53 12.68 -29.78
C VAL A 120 -41.99 11.38 -29.19
N LEU A 121 -42.76 10.29 -29.25
CA LEU A 121 -42.38 9.00 -28.68
C LEU A 121 -41.13 8.44 -29.40
N LEU A 122 -41.10 8.49 -30.74
CA LEU A 122 -39.94 8.12 -31.54
C LEU A 122 -38.72 8.99 -31.22
N SER A 123 -38.91 10.32 -31.10
CA SER A 123 -37.81 11.25 -30.83
C SER A 123 -37.17 11.04 -29.44
N PHE A 124 -37.99 10.81 -28.40
CA PHE A 124 -37.51 10.68 -27.03
C PHE A 124 -37.02 9.26 -26.72
N ALA A 125 -37.73 8.24 -27.19
CA ALA A 125 -37.41 6.85 -26.87
C ALA A 125 -36.29 6.26 -27.76
N VAL A 126 -36.06 6.82 -28.96
CA VAL A 126 -35.14 6.22 -29.93
C VAL A 126 -34.05 7.19 -30.36
N VAL A 127 -34.41 8.35 -30.92
CA VAL A 127 -33.44 9.27 -31.52
C VAL A 127 -32.50 9.88 -30.46
N THR A 128 -33.04 10.38 -29.36
CA THR A 128 -32.23 11.05 -28.32
C THR A 128 -31.21 10.11 -27.66
N PRO A 129 -31.58 8.89 -27.22
CA PRO A 129 -30.63 7.94 -26.63
C PRO A 129 -29.60 7.41 -27.64
N LEU A 130 -30.01 7.14 -28.88
CA LEU A 130 -29.10 6.65 -29.92
C LEU A 130 -28.07 7.72 -30.32
N SER A 131 -28.51 8.95 -30.58
CA SER A 131 -27.62 10.07 -30.93
C SER A 131 -26.57 10.34 -29.84
N SER A 132 -27.01 10.34 -28.57
CA SER A 132 -26.11 10.48 -27.42
C SER A 132 -25.10 9.32 -27.34
N SER A 133 -25.55 8.09 -27.60
CA SER A 133 -24.69 6.90 -27.58
C SER A 133 -23.63 6.92 -28.68
N ILE A 134 -24.01 7.30 -29.90
CA ILE A 134 -23.09 7.44 -31.06
C ILE A 134 -22.02 8.48 -30.74
N THR A 135 -22.44 9.66 -30.26
CA THR A 135 -21.51 10.74 -29.91
C THR A 135 -20.52 10.32 -28.84
N MET A 136 -20.99 9.58 -27.81
CA MET A 136 -20.11 9.03 -26.77
C MET A 136 -19.17 7.93 -27.30
N ALA A 137 -19.61 7.12 -28.26
CA ALA A 137 -18.77 6.08 -28.88
C ALA A 137 -17.67 6.70 -29.76
N PHE A 138 -18.03 7.66 -30.61
CA PHE A 138 -17.08 8.40 -31.45
C PHE A 138 -16.00 9.12 -30.63
N ASN A 139 -16.41 9.87 -29.60
CA ASN A 139 -15.48 10.55 -28.71
C ASN A 139 -14.52 9.60 -27.97
N ARG A 140 -14.92 8.35 -27.74
CA ARG A 140 -14.04 7.34 -27.12
C ARG A 140 -12.97 6.86 -28.11
N ARG A 141 -13.36 6.60 -29.36
CA ARG A 141 -12.42 6.25 -30.45
C ARG A 141 -11.39 7.37 -30.67
N GLU A 142 -11.84 8.62 -30.79
CA GLU A 142 -10.95 9.77 -30.97
C GLU A 142 -9.94 9.91 -29.82
N ARG A 143 -10.41 9.77 -28.58
CA ARG A 143 -9.52 9.77 -27.42
C ARG A 143 -8.53 8.61 -27.45
N ALA A 144 -8.97 7.41 -27.86
CA ALA A 144 -8.09 6.25 -27.97
C ALA A 144 -6.96 6.48 -28.98
N LEU A 145 -7.27 7.04 -30.15
CA LEU A 145 -6.28 7.41 -31.17
C LEU A 145 -5.28 8.44 -30.64
N GLN A 146 -5.75 9.47 -29.94
CA GLN A 146 -4.87 10.48 -29.33
C GLN A 146 -3.91 9.85 -28.31
N GLN A 147 -4.39 8.89 -27.50
CA GLN A 147 -3.55 8.20 -26.52
C GLN A 147 -2.58 7.22 -27.18
N LEU A 148 -2.98 6.51 -28.25
CA LEU A 148 -2.07 5.66 -29.03
C LEU A 148 -0.96 6.49 -29.68
N ALA A 149 -1.28 7.65 -30.26
CA ALA A 149 -0.27 8.57 -30.78
C ALA A 149 0.68 9.09 -29.69
N THR A 150 0.15 9.38 -28.50
CA THR A 150 0.97 9.79 -27.33
C THR A 150 1.89 8.66 -26.88
N TYR A 151 1.41 7.41 -26.87
CA TYR A 151 2.22 6.24 -26.57
C TYR A 151 3.34 6.04 -27.59
N ARG A 152 3.02 6.02 -28.89
CA ARG A 152 3.98 5.86 -30.00
C ARG A 152 5.09 6.90 -29.95
N SER A 153 4.69 8.17 -29.88
CA SER A 153 5.65 9.28 -29.80
C SER A 153 6.52 9.21 -28.54
N SER A 154 5.96 8.85 -27.39
CA SER A 154 6.74 8.71 -26.15
C SER A 154 7.70 7.52 -26.22
N ALA A 155 7.28 6.38 -26.76
CA ALA A 155 8.15 5.21 -26.94
C ALA A 155 9.32 5.52 -27.89
N TYR A 156 9.06 6.21 -28.99
CA TYR A 156 10.09 6.67 -29.93
C TYR A 156 11.08 7.64 -29.26
N GLN A 157 10.58 8.64 -28.53
CA GLN A 157 11.44 9.61 -27.84
C GLN A 157 12.26 8.97 -26.72
N LEU A 158 11.68 7.99 -26.02
CA LEU A 158 12.36 7.23 -25.00
C LEU A 158 13.51 6.40 -25.58
N TYR A 159 13.26 5.70 -26.69
CA TYR A 159 14.33 5.01 -27.41
C TYR A 159 15.44 5.97 -27.86
N CYS A 160 15.07 7.09 -28.49
CA CYS A 160 16.04 8.10 -28.92
C CYS A 160 16.84 8.67 -27.73
N GLY A 161 16.21 8.88 -26.58
CA GLY A 161 16.88 9.35 -25.36
C GLY A 161 17.93 8.35 -24.86
N HIS A 162 17.65 7.06 -24.93
CA HIS A 162 18.60 6.01 -24.55
C HIS A 162 19.69 5.77 -25.60
N ALA A 163 19.35 5.92 -26.88
CA ALA A 163 20.21 5.65 -28.03
C ALA A 163 21.05 6.86 -28.49
N SER A 164 20.86 8.06 -27.91
CA SER A 164 21.62 9.27 -28.28
C SER A 164 22.69 9.68 -27.28
N TRP A 165 22.74 9.03 -26.12
CA TRP A 165 23.71 9.36 -25.08
C TRP A 165 25.09 8.74 -25.38
N ASP A 166 26.10 9.59 -25.58
CA ASP A 166 27.47 9.14 -25.84
C ASP A 166 28.19 8.70 -24.55
N TRP A 167 28.41 7.39 -24.44
CA TRP A 167 29.12 6.75 -23.33
C TRP A 167 30.62 7.05 -23.34
N SER A 168 31.19 7.50 -24.46
CA SER A 168 32.62 7.82 -24.56
C SER A 168 33.02 9.11 -23.83
N GLU A 169 32.07 10.02 -23.60
CA GLU A 169 32.26 11.19 -22.73
C GLU A 169 32.07 10.89 -21.23
N ALA A 170 31.64 9.67 -20.86
CA ALA A 170 31.47 9.26 -19.45
C ALA A 170 32.77 9.36 -18.64
N HIS A 171 33.92 9.30 -19.31
CA HIS A 171 35.24 9.47 -18.71
C HIS A 171 35.76 10.93 -18.70
N LYS A 172 35.22 11.82 -19.55
CA LYS A 172 35.75 13.19 -19.76
C LYS A 172 35.20 14.22 -18.78
N LYS A 173 33.98 13.99 -18.29
CA LYS A 173 33.44 14.71 -17.14
C LYS A 173 33.20 13.66 -16.06
N PRO A 174 33.51 13.92 -14.78
CA PRO A 174 32.98 13.11 -13.71
C PRO A 174 31.46 13.29 -13.80
N GLY A 175 30.80 12.40 -14.55
CA GLY A 175 29.35 12.35 -14.62
C GLY A 175 28.88 12.38 -13.18
N ARG A 176 27.89 13.23 -12.88
CA ARG A 176 27.56 13.65 -11.51
C ARG A 176 27.75 12.49 -10.52
N ARG A 177 28.90 12.49 -9.83
CA ARG A 177 29.03 12.24 -8.39
C ARG A 177 28.29 13.36 -7.63
N GLY A 178 27.09 13.68 -8.10
CA GLY A 178 26.22 14.74 -7.58
C GLY A 178 24.92 14.18 -7.01
N CYS A 179 24.82 12.86 -6.96
CA CYS A 179 24.24 12.10 -5.85
C CYS A 179 25.30 11.04 -5.51
N GLU A 180 26.24 11.35 -4.61
CA GLU A 180 26.98 10.29 -3.92
C GLU A 180 25.98 9.62 -2.97
N GLU A 181 25.38 8.52 -3.41
CA GLU A 181 24.94 7.46 -2.50
C GLU A 181 25.83 6.24 -2.82
N ASP A 182 26.75 5.99 -1.89
CA ASP A 182 27.61 4.84 -1.65
C ASP A 182 28.09 3.95 -2.82
N GLU A 183 29.42 3.77 -2.89
CA GLU A 183 30.12 2.71 -3.65
C GLU A 183 29.59 1.28 -3.36
N GLY A 184 28.78 1.09 -2.31
CA GLY A 184 28.14 -0.17 -1.94
C GLY A 184 26.92 -0.57 -2.78
N ASP A 185 26.16 0.39 -3.31
CA ASP A 185 24.94 0.14 -4.13
C ASP A 185 25.30 -0.47 -5.48
N LEU A 186 26.47 -0.08 -5.96
CA LEU A 186 27.11 -0.62 -7.15
C LEU A 186 27.53 -2.07 -7.05
N ALA A 187 28.05 -2.45 -5.89
CA ALA A 187 28.46 -3.81 -5.60
C ALA A 187 27.25 -4.74 -5.41
N ALA A 188 26.07 -4.20 -5.11
CA ALA A 188 24.82 -4.96 -5.01
C ALA A 188 24.15 -5.23 -6.38
N VAL A 189 24.36 -4.36 -7.37
CA VAL A 189 23.91 -4.56 -8.76
C VAL A 189 24.89 -5.46 -9.55
N ARG A 190 26.18 -5.47 -9.20
CA ARG A 190 27.18 -6.39 -9.75
C ARG A 190 27.15 -7.73 -9.00
N GLY A 191 26.33 -8.67 -9.47
CA GLY A 191 26.44 -10.07 -9.06
C GLY A 191 27.84 -10.64 -9.28
N GLU A 192 28.16 -11.76 -8.63
CA GLU A 192 29.50 -12.39 -8.60
C GLU A 192 30.07 -12.73 -9.98
N SER A 193 29.22 -12.88 -11.02
CA SER A 193 29.66 -13.04 -12.41
C SER A 193 30.39 -11.82 -13.00
N GLY A 194 30.27 -10.64 -12.39
CA GLY A 194 30.96 -9.41 -12.83
C GLY A 194 32.35 -9.21 -12.22
N ARG A 195 32.70 -9.91 -11.13
CA ARG A 195 34.00 -9.76 -10.46
C ARG A 195 35.14 -10.47 -11.18
N GLU A 196 34.87 -11.57 -11.89
CA GLU A 196 35.86 -12.21 -12.77
C GLU A 196 36.18 -11.35 -14.00
N GLN A 197 35.24 -10.50 -14.40
CA GLN A 197 35.43 -9.56 -15.50
C GLN A 197 36.29 -8.35 -15.08
N GLU A 198 36.27 -7.89 -13.84
CA GLU A 198 37.05 -6.69 -13.46
C GLU A 198 38.55 -6.93 -13.28
N GLN A 199 38.95 -8.14 -12.88
CA GLN A 199 40.38 -8.52 -12.82
C GLN A 199 41.05 -8.62 -14.21
N ALA A 200 40.25 -8.64 -15.29
CA ALA A 200 40.76 -8.55 -16.66
C ALA A 200 40.92 -7.10 -17.17
N ASP A 201 40.27 -6.10 -16.55
CA ASP A 201 40.25 -4.70 -17.06
C ASP A 201 41.34 -3.81 -16.44
N GLU A 202 41.90 -4.17 -15.28
CA GLU A 202 43.02 -3.44 -14.64
C GLU A 202 44.36 -3.59 -15.41
N GLN A 203 44.42 -4.50 -16.39
CA GLN A 203 45.51 -4.58 -17.37
C GLN A 203 45.13 -3.87 -18.68
N GLY A 204 44.90 -2.56 -18.62
CA GLY A 204 44.96 -1.68 -19.81
C GLY A 204 43.86 -1.83 -20.87
N GLY A 205 42.73 -2.48 -20.60
CA GLY A 205 41.60 -2.59 -21.52
C GLY A 205 40.39 -1.83 -21.02
N GLY A 206 40.20 -0.57 -21.44
CA GLY A 206 38.92 0.11 -21.22
C GLY A 206 37.82 -0.69 -21.92
N ARG A 207 36.92 -1.32 -21.17
CA ARG A 207 35.76 -1.98 -21.77
C ARG A 207 34.89 -0.95 -22.46
N ASN A 208 35.05 -0.93 -23.78
CA ASN A 208 34.22 -0.23 -24.73
C ASN A 208 32.77 -0.70 -24.47
N ILE A 209 31.96 0.13 -23.82
CA ILE A 209 30.55 -0.20 -23.57
C ILE A 209 29.86 -0.23 -24.93
N ASP A 210 29.30 -1.37 -25.27
CA ASP A 210 28.60 -1.53 -26.54
C ASP A 210 27.28 -0.74 -26.49
N PHE A 211 27.33 0.46 -27.07
CA PHE A 211 26.20 1.37 -27.11
C PHE A 211 24.99 0.76 -27.84
N LEU A 212 25.28 -0.07 -28.84
CA LEU A 212 24.29 -0.81 -29.60
C LEU A 212 23.56 -1.81 -28.69
N GLN A 213 24.28 -2.50 -27.81
CA GLN A 213 23.70 -3.48 -26.90
C GLN A 213 22.70 -2.86 -25.91
N HIS A 214 23.02 -1.69 -25.34
CA HIS A 214 22.10 -0.97 -24.44
C HIS A 214 20.85 -0.48 -25.17
N ALA A 215 21.04 0.11 -26.36
CA ALA A 215 19.95 0.55 -27.21
C ALA A 215 19.06 -0.64 -27.60
N ASP A 216 19.63 -1.77 -27.99
CA ASP A 216 18.91 -2.99 -28.38
C ASP A 216 18.16 -3.64 -27.21
N THR A 217 18.69 -3.54 -26.00
CA THR A 217 18.00 -3.99 -24.78
C THR A 217 16.78 -3.11 -24.49
N THR A 218 16.94 -1.79 -24.57
CA THR A 218 15.84 -0.83 -24.41
C THR A 218 14.76 -1.05 -25.49
N LEU A 219 15.20 -1.24 -26.73
CA LEU A 219 14.33 -1.57 -27.88
C LEU A 219 13.52 -2.84 -27.63
N THR A 220 14.16 -3.90 -27.12
CA THR A 220 13.50 -5.18 -26.82
C THR A 220 12.39 -5.00 -25.79
N HIS A 221 12.61 -4.24 -24.72
CA HIS A 221 11.58 -3.97 -23.72
C HIS A 221 10.43 -3.10 -24.26
N LEU A 222 10.73 -2.14 -25.13
CA LEU A 222 9.70 -1.33 -25.78
C LEU A 222 8.83 -2.16 -26.72
N VAL A 223 9.43 -3.04 -27.52
CA VAL A 223 8.70 -3.96 -28.40
C VAL A 223 7.81 -4.92 -27.59
N HIS A 224 8.35 -5.54 -26.52
CA HIS A 224 7.54 -6.39 -25.64
C HIS A 224 6.42 -5.65 -24.91
N LEU A 225 6.65 -4.37 -24.56
CA LEU A 225 5.61 -3.53 -23.98
C LEU A 225 4.49 -3.25 -24.98
N SER A 226 4.82 -2.97 -26.24
CA SER A 226 3.83 -2.76 -27.30
C SER A 226 3.05 -4.05 -27.62
N ASP A 227 3.71 -5.20 -27.68
CA ASP A 227 3.07 -6.51 -27.84
C ASP A 227 2.10 -6.81 -26.69
N ALA A 228 2.52 -6.58 -25.45
CA ALA A 228 1.68 -6.80 -24.29
C ALA A 228 0.46 -5.87 -24.27
N LEU A 229 0.64 -4.60 -24.68
CA LEU A 229 -0.43 -3.63 -24.81
C LEU A 229 -1.42 -4.04 -25.91
N TYR A 230 -0.92 -4.52 -27.06
CA TYR A 230 -1.75 -5.08 -28.12
C TYR A 230 -2.58 -6.27 -27.62
N LYS A 231 -1.95 -7.25 -26.94
CA LYS A 231 -2.66 -8.42 -26.38
C LYS A 231 -3.74 -8.00 -25.39
N TYR A 232 -3.51 -6.97 -24.59
CA TYR A 232 -4.50 -6.47 -23.64
C TYR A 232 -5.67 -5.75 -24.33
N LEU A 233 -5.39 -4.85 -25.28
CA LEU A 233 -6.42 -4.06 -25.97
C LEU A 233 -7.26 -4.90 -26.94
N SER A 234 -6.70 -5.97 -27.49
CA SER A 234 -7.41 -6.94 -28.35
C SER A 234 -8.26 -7.95 -27.57
N LEU A 235 -8.26 -7.94 -26.23
CA LEU A 235 -9.17 -8.80 -25.47
C LEU A 235 -10.63 -8.40 -25.70
N PRO A 236 -11.56 -9.37 -25.79
CA PRO A 236 -12.97 -9.07 -25.94
C PRO A 236 -13.53 -8.35 -24.70
N THR A 237 -14.60 -7.57 -24.87
CA THR A 237 -15.21 -6.85 -23.75
C THR A 237 -16.05 -7.76 -22.86
N ALA A 238 -15.69 -7.84 -21.58
CA ALA A 238 -16.40 -8.62 -20.55
C ALA A 238 -17.69 -7.95 -20.01
N SER A 239 -18.28 -7.00 -20.75
CA SER A 239 -19.29 -6.07 -20.22
C SER A 239 -20.69 -6.18 -20.82
N ARG A 240 -20.95 -7.10 -21.78
CA ARG A 240 -22.25 -7.27 -22.45
C ARG A 240 -23.38 -7.70 -21.49
N ALA A 241 -24.64 -7.44 -21.86
CA ALA A 241 -25.81 -7.77 -21.03
C ALA A 241 -25.86 -9.27 -20.64
N ARG A 242 -25.50 -10.17 -21.58
CA ARG A 242 -25.38 -11.61 -21.33
C ARG A 242 -24.36 -11.97 -20.24
N HIS A 243 -23.29 -11.17 -20.09
CA HIS A 243 -22.25 -11.39 -19.07
C HIS A 243 -22.74 -11.10 -17.66
N ARG A 244 -23.84 -10.35 -17.51
CA ARG A 244 -24.49 -10.11 -16.22
C ARG A 244 -25.67 -11.05 -16.00
N ALA A 245 -26.49 -11.24 -17.03
CA ALA A 245 -27.75 -11.97 -16.94
C ALA A 245 -27.57 -13.49 -16.90
N THR A 246 -26.57 -14.04 -17.59
CA THR A 246 -26.42 -15.51 -17.77
C THR A 246 -25.27 -16.09 -16.95
N LYS A 247 -25.42 -17.34 -16.47
CA LYS A 247 -24.34 -18.05 -15.76
C LYS A 247 -23.12 -18.30 -16.65
N MET A 248 -23.34 -18.67 -17.91
CA MET A 248 -22.25 -18.87 -18.88
C MET A 248 -21.52 -17.57 -19.19
N GLY A 249 -22.26 -16.47 -19.44
CA GLY A 249 -21.65 -15.17 -19.70
C GLY A 249 -20.86 -14.62 -18.52
N ARG A 250 -21.25 -14.92 -17.26
CA ARG A 250 -20.44 -14.56 -16.08
C ARG A 250 -19.11 -15.31 -16.02
N ARG A 251 -19.07 -16.56 -16.50
CA ARG A 251 -17.81 -17.34 -16.58
C ARG A 251 -16.89 -16.78 -17.67
N GLU A 252 -17.43 -16.52 -18.86
CA GLU A 252 -16.72 -15.86 -19.97
C GLU A 252 -16.10 -14.53 -19.50
N ALA A 253 -16.87 -13.69 -18.82
CA ALA A 253 -16.38 -12.42 -18.29
C ALA A 253 -15.29 -12.57 -17.21
N ALA A 254 -15.40 -13.56 -16.33
CA ALA A 254 -14.40 -13.81 -15.30
C ALA A 254 -13.07 -14.25 -15.90
N GLU A 255 -13.10 -15.10 -16.93
CA GLU A 255 -11.91 -15.56 -17.66
C GLU A 255 -11.19 -14.38 -18.34
N VAL A 256 -11.92 -13.61 -19.14
CA VAL A 256 -11.38 -12.43 -19.84
C VAL A 256 -10.77 -11.41 -18.87
N LEU A 257 -11.45 -11.10 -17.75
CA LEU A 257 -10.94 -10.16 -16.75
C LEU A 257 -9.69 -10.69 -16.03
N THR A 258 -9.63 -12.00 -15.78
CA THR A 258 -8.48 -12.63 -15.12
C THR A 258 -7.26 -12.61 -16.04
N THR A 259 -7.44 -12.97 -17.31
CA THR A 259 -6.40 -12.90 -18.34
C THR A 259 -5.91 -11.47 -18.56
N GLY A 260 -6.82 -10.50 -18.67
CA GLY A 260 -6.45 -9.08 -18.79
C GLY A 260 -5.65 -8.58 -17.59
N LYS A 261 -6.03 -8.97 -16.36
CA LYS A 261 -5.26 -8.61 -15.15
C LYS A 261 -3.88 -9.24 -15.14
N GLN A 262 -3.75 -10.49 -15.61
CA GLN A 262 -2.45 -11.16 -15.70
C GLN A 262 -1.53 -10.46 -16.69
N ILE A 263 -1.98 -10.18 -17.92
CA ILE A 263 -1.17 -9.49 -18.94
C ILE A 263 -0.72 -8.12 -18.44
N PHE A 264 -1.64 -7.35 -17.85
CA PHE A 264 -1.33 -6.00 -17.39
C PHE A 264 -0.34 -5.98 -16.22
N CYS A 265 -0.52 -6.86 -15.22
CA CYS A 265 0.36 -6.90 -14.04
C CYS A 265 1.72 -7.56 -14.32
N SER A 266 1.77 -8.60 -15.16
CA SER A 266 3.00 -9.37 -15.39
C SER A 266 3.83 -8.83 -16.56
N GLU A 267 3.21 -8.55 -17.70
CA GLU A 267 3.93 -8.15 -18.93
C GLU A 267 4.09 -6.62 -19.01
N ILE A 268 3.00 -5.85 -18.87
CA ILE A 268 3.04 -4.38 -19.06
C ILE A 268 3.83 -3.69 -17.94
N TYR A 269 3.44 -3.87 -16.68
CA TYR A 269 4.18 -3.26 -15.56
C TYR A 269 5.60 -3.84 -15.42
N GLY A 270 5.81 -5.11 -15.77
CA GLY A 270 7.12 -5.74 -15.78
C GLY A 270 8.08 -5.03 -16.75
N ASN A 271 7.72 -4.94 -18.02
CA ASN A 271 8.54 -4.27 -19.03
C ASN A 271 8.74 -2.77 -18.74
N MET A 272 7.70 -2.09 -18.24
CA MET A 272 7.82 -0.69 -17.86
C MET A 272 8.82 -0.47 -16.70
N THR A 273 8.94 -1.44 -15.80
CA THR A 273 9.96 -1.45 -14.75
C THR A 273 11.36 -1.57 -15.33
N MET A 274 11.54 -2.49 -16.27
CA MET A 274 12.83 -2.73 -16.90
C MET A 274 13.30 -1.49 -17.68
N VAL A 275 12.41 -0.84 -18.41
CA VAL A 275 12.70 0.43 -19.11
C VAL A 275 13.17 1.51 -18.12
N SER A 276 12.49 1.67 -16.99
CA SER A 276 12.90 2.65 -15.97
C SER A 276 14.26 2.30 -15.32
N GLN A 277 14.56 1.00 -15.17
CA GLN A 277 15.88 0.55 -14.72
C GLN A 277 17.00 0.85 -15.74
N GLN A 278 16.71 0.81 -17.04
CA GLN A 278 17.68 1.23 -18.07
C GLN A 278 18.04 2.72 -17.93
N THR A 279 17.09 3.56 -17.52
CA THR A 279 17.32 5.00 -17.24
C THR A 279 18.21 5.20 -16.01
N GLU A 280 18.00 4.40 -14.96
CA GLU A 280 18.90 4.41 -13.80
C GLU A 280 20.32 3.94 -14.16
N ALA A 281 20.43 2.93 -15.03
CA ALA A 281 21.71 2.43 -15.53
C ALA A 281 22.51 3.49 -16.32
N LEU A 282 21.82 4.41 -17.00
CA LEU A 282 22.42 5.58 -17.69
C LEU A 282 22.86 6.66 -16.71
N LYS A 283 22.03 6.99 -15.71
CA LYS A 283 22.38 7.94 -14.64
C LYS A 283 23.63 7.50 -13.89
N TYR A 284 23.66 6.23 -13.51
CA TYR A 284 24.77 5.65 -12.76
C TYR A 284 26.12 5.82 -13.47
N ARG A 285 26.10 5.80 -14.80
CA ARG A 285 27.29 5.89 -15.64
C ARG A 285 27.52 7.30 -16.21
N GLY A 286 26.93 8.31 -15.57
CA GLY A 286 27.31 9.70 -15.78
C GLY A 286 26.34 10.57 -16.59
N MET A 287 25.15 10.06 -16.93
CA MET A 287 24.11 10.90 -17.54
C MET A 287 23.70 12.06 -16.60
N PRO A 288 23.65 13.32 -17.09
CA PRO A 288 23.21 14.45 -16.30
C PRO A 288 21.77 14.28 -15.81
N GLY A 289 21.51 14.68 -14.56
CA GLY A 289 20.16 14.60 -13.98
C GLY A 289 19.09 15.36 -14.76
N ASN A 290 19.46 16.40 -15.51
CA ASN A 290 18.55 17.14 -16.36
C ASN A 290 18.08 16.33 -17.58
N GLU A 291 18.96 15.52 -18.17
CA GLU A 291 18.62 14.64 -19.31
C GLU A 291 17.85 13.41 -18.82
N ALA A 292 18.27 12.81 -17.70
CA ALA A 292 17.51 11.75 -17.05
C ALA A 292 16.09 12.18 -16.63
N SER A 293 15.91 13.45 -16.22
CA SER A 293 14.59 14.01 -15.93
C SER A 293 13.70 14.07 -17.19
N ARG A 294 14.27 14.41 -18.35
CA ARG A 294 13.54 14.41 -19.64
C ARG A 294 13.14 13.00 -20.06
N ILE A 295 14.02 12.02 -19.90
CA ILE A 295 13.71 10.61 -20.16
C ILE A 295 12.55 10.14 -19.27
N ARG A 296 12.60 10.48 -17.97
CA ARG A 296 11.51 10.17 -17.04
C ARG A 296 10.18 10.86 -17.38
N GLN A 297 10.20 12.05 -17.97
CA GLN A 297 8.97 12.70 -18.47
C GLN A 297 8.32 11.89 -19.60
N TRP A 298 9.12 11.33 -20.51
CA TRP A 298 8.60 10.45 -21.56
C TRP A 298 8.11 9.11 -20.98
N GLU A 299 8.78 8.56 -19.97
CA GLU A 299 8.26 7.38 -19.22
C GLU A 299 6.90 7.68 -18.58
N GLU A 300 6.74 8.85 -17.97
CA GLU A 300 5.48 9.28 -17.35
C GLU A 300 4.37 9.47 -18.40
N HIS A 301 4.67 10.13 -19.52
CA HIS A 301 3.72 10.31 -20.61
C HIS A 301 3.29 8.97 -21.22
N MET A 302 4.24 8.05 -21.42
CA MET A 302 3.96 6.70 -21.89
C MET A 302 3.10 5.92 -20.88
N SER A 303 3.42 5.98 -19.58
CA SER A 303 2.61 5.38 -18.51
C SER A 303 1.18 5.88 -18.52
N THR A 304 1.04 7.20 -18.65
CA THR A 304 -0.25 7.88 -18.60
C THR A 304 -1.07 7.47 -19.80
N ALA A 305 -0.48 7.44 -20.99
CA ALA A 305 -1.14 6.97 -22.20
C ALA A 305 -1.65 5.52 -22.06
N ILE A 306 -0.84 4.61 -21.51
CA ILE A 306 -1.24 3.21 -21.26
C ILE A 306 -2.44 3.14 -20.29
N GLU A 307 -2.42 3.88 -19.18
CA GLU A 307 -3.53 3.89 -18.23
C GLU A 307 -4.78 4.55 -18.82
N GLN A 308 -4.64 5.60 -19.64
CA GLN A 308 -5.78 6.20 -20.34
C GLN A 308 -6.39 5.23 -21.36
N LEU A 309 -5.57 4.49 -22.10
CA LEU A 309 -6.05 3.44 -23.01
C LEU A 309 -6.80 2.34 -22.25
N ARG A 310 -6.27 1.92 -21.09
CA ARG A 310 -6.96 0.99 -20.20
C ARG A 310 -8.29 1.54 -19.71
N ILE A 311 -8.35 2.80 -19.29
CA ILE A 311 -9.61 3.45 -18.88
C ILE A 311 -10.61 3.41 -20.03
N ILE A 312 -10.20 3.72 -21.27
CA ILE A 312 -11.09 3.69 -22.43
C ILE A 312 -11.58 2.26 -22.70
N LYS A 313 -10.71 1.25 -22.58
CA LYS A 313 -11.07 -0.17 -22.75
C LYS A 313 -12.03 -0.67 -21.66
N GLU A 314 -11.82 -0.27 -20.40
CA GLU A 314 -12.65 -0.67 -19.26
C GLU A 314 -13.92 0.21 -19.11
N TYR A 315 -14.00 1.35 -19.83
CA TYR A 315 -15.10 2.31 -19.75
C TYR A 315 -16.44 1.67 -20.15
N ARG A 316 -17.50 2.12 -19.48
CA ARG A 316 -18.85 1.54 -19.59
C ARG A 316 -19.84 2.58 -20.07
N THR A 317 -20.47 2.35 -21.22
CA THR A 317 -21.76 3.01 -21.53
C THR A 317 -22.82 2.41 -20.61
N LEU A 318 -23.76 3.21 -20.11
CA LEU A 318 -24.82 2.76 -19.20
C LEU A 318 -25.59 1.57 -19.79
N GLN A 319 -25.54 0.42 -19.11
CA GLN A 319 -26.22 -0.80 -19.52
C GLN A 319 -27.72 -0.60 -19.71
N ALA A 320 -28.35 0.22 -18.85
CA ALA A 320 -29.76 0.58 -18.98
C ALA A 320 -30.05 1.24 -20.33
N LEU A 321 -29.21 2.17 -20.78
CA LEU A 321 -29.38 2.89 -22.05
C LEU A 321 -29.22 1.96 -23.27
N ARG A 322 -28.34 0.95 -23.17
CA ARG A 322 -28.16 -0.06 -24.23
C ARG A 322 -29.32 -1.04 -24.32
N VAL A 323 -29.79 -1.55 -23.18
CA VAL A 323 -30.96 -2.44 -23.13
C VAL A 323 -32.19 -1.69 -23.63
N PHE A 324 -32.35 -0.43 -23.21
CA PHE A 324 -33.39 0.47 -23.68
C PHE A 324 -33.31 0.66 -25.20
N GLY A 325 -32.16 1.10 -25.73
CA GLY A 325 -31.97 1.29 -27.17
C GLY A 325 -32.24 0.02 -27.99
N ARG A 326 -31.79 -1.14 -27.51
CA ARG A 326 -32.04 -2.42 -28.18
C ARG A 326 -33.52 -2.78 -28.23
N LEU A 327 -34.20 -2.69 -27.08
CA LEU A 327 -35.63 -3.00 -26.99
C LEU A 327 -36.46 -2.09 -27.91
N PHE A 328 -36.22 -0.78 -27.84
CA PHE A 328 -36.99 0.20 -28.60
C PHE A 328 -36.67 0.19 -30.10
N SER A 329 -35.45 -0.19 -30.52
CA SER A 329 -35.12 -0.34 -31.95
C SER A 329 -35.92 -1.46 -32.64
N VAL A 330 -36.25 -2.54 -31.91
CA VAL A 330 -37.05 -3.66 -32.44
C VAL A 330 -38.55 -3.43 -32.24
N LEU A 331 -38.96 -2.81 -31.14
CA LEU A 331 -40.36 -2.71 -30.73
C LEU A 331 -41.07 -1.46 -31.28
N MET A 332 -40.34 -0.38 -31.60
CA MET A 332 -40.95 0.84 -32.16
C MET A 332 -41.52 0.66 -33.58
N PRO A 333 -40.82 0.02 -34.55
CA PRO A 333 -41.38 -0.11 -35.89
C PRO A 333 -42.75 -0.81 -35.92
N PRO A 334 -43.00 -1.93 -35.20
CA PRO A 334 -44.33 -2.52 -35.08
C PRO A 334 -45.37 -1.64 -34.38
N LEU A 335 -44.98 -0.85 -33.37
CA LEU A 335 -45.92 0.06 -32.69
C LEU A 335 -46.45 1.16 -33.62
N TYR A 336 -45.65 1.59 -34.59
CA TYR A 336 -46.04 2.58 -35.60
C TYR A 336 -46.80 1.97 -36.79
N ALA A 337 -47.18 0.69 -36.74
CA ALA A 337 -47.94 0.02 -37.79
C ALA A 337 -49.22 0.77 -38.17
N THR A 338 -49.92 1.36 -37.20
CA THR A 338 -51.13 2.17 -37.44
C THR A 338 -50.85 3.37 -38.35
N SER A 339 -49.68 4.00 -38.20
CA SER A 339 -49.31 5.15 -39.03
C SER A 339 -48.94 4.73 -40.45
N TYR A 340 -48.37 3.54 -40.64
CA TYR A 340 -48.11 3.02 -42.00
C TYR A 340 -49.40 2.60 -42.71
N VAL A 341 -50.35 2.03 -41.96
CA VAL A 341 -51.69 1.71 -42.48
C VAL A 341 -52.43 2.97 -42.89
N GLN A 342 -52.36 4.05 -42.10
CA GLN A 342 -52.92 5.35 -42.49
C GLN A 342 -52.36 5.82 -43.83
N VAL A 343 -51.03 5.77 -44.03
CA VAL A 343 -50.39 6.14 -45.30
C VAL A 343 -50.85 5.23 -46.45
N ALA A 344 -51.03 3.93 -46.19
CA ALA A 344 -51.53 2.99 -47.20
C ALA A 344 -52.97 3.31 -47.62
N LEU A 345 -53.84 3.68 -46.68
CA LEU A 345 -55.23 4.09 -46.94
C LEU A 345 -55.28 5.44 -47.68
N ASP A 346 -54.55 6.45 -47.19
CA ASP A 346 -54.51 7.79 -47.81
C ASP A 346 -53.96 7.77 -49.24
N SER A 347 -53.00 6.88 -49.52
CA SER A 347 -52.34 6.76 -50.84
C SER A 347 -52.98 5.70 -51.74
N GLY A 348 -53.90 4.88 -51.22
CA GLY A 348 -54.50 3.74 -51.93
C GLY A 348 -53.52 2.61 -52.30
N SER A 349 -52.37 2.49 -51.61
CA SER A 349 -51.32 1.51 -51.92
C SER A 349 -50.76 0.83 -50.68
N LEU A 350 -51.13 -0.44 -50.48
CA LEU A 350 -50.61 -1.29 -49.40
C LEU A 350 -49.08 -1.47 -49.51
N ALA A 351 -48.57 -1.58 -50.73
CA ALA A 351 -47.14 -1.74 -50.98
C ALA A 351 -46.34 -0.56 -50.43
N LEU A 352 -46.85 0.66 -50.56
CA LEU A 352 -46.17 1.86 -50.05
C LEU A 352 -46.06 1.83 -48.52
N GLY A 353 -47.14 1.48 -47.81
CA GLY A 353 -47.13 1.36 -46.35
C GLY A 353 -46.18 0.28 -45.84
N LEU A 354 -46.17 -0.90 -46.48
CA LEU A 354 -45.24 -1.98 -46.15
C LEU A 354 -43.77 -1.60 -46.38
N VAL A 355 -43.46 -0.96 -47.52
CA VAL A 355 -42.09 -0.49 -47.82
C VAL A 355 -41.60 0.50 -46.77
N ILE A 356 -42.44 1.46 -46.37
CA ILE A 356 -42.09 2.44 -45.32
C ILE A 356 -41.83 1.72 -43.98
N GLY A 357 -42.66 0.75 -43.60
CA GLY A 357 -42.46 -0.03 -42.38
C GLY A 357 -41.16 -0.86 -42.38
N ILE A 358 -40.85 -1.51 -43.51
CA ILE A 358 -39.59 -2.26 -43.70
C ILE A 358 -38.38 -1.31 -43.62
N MET A 359 -38.44 -0.18 -44.31
CA MET A 359 -37.36 0.82 -44.26
C MET A 359 -37.16 1.36 -42.85
N HIS A 360 -38.24 1.65 -42.11
CA HIS A 360 -38.13 2.14 -40.74
C HIS A 360 -37.45 1.10 -39.82
N SER A 361 -37.81 -0.18 -39.95
CA SER A 361 -37.19 -1.27 -39.18
C SER A 361 -35.70 -1.45 -39.51
N LEU A 362 -35.34 -1.38 -40.80
CA LEU A 362 -33.94 -1.45 -41.25
C LEU A 362 -33.11 -0.26 -40.72
N VAL A 363 -33.66 0.96 -40.79
CA VAL A 363 -32.96 2.16 -40.32
C VAL A 363 -32.70 2.08 -38.81
N LEU A 364 -33.70 1.74 -37.99
CA LEU A 364 -33.52 1.72 -36.54
C LEU A 364 -32.60 0.58 -36.07
N THR A 365 -32.75 -0.63 -36.62
CA THR A 365 -31.89 -1.76 -36.25
C THR A 365 -30.46 -1.57 -36.78
N GLY A 366 -30.31 -1.04 -37.99
CA GLY A 366 -29.00 -0.69 -38.55
C GLY A 366 -28.27 0.36 -37.70
N LEU A 367 -28.97 1.41 -37.26
CA LEU A 367 -28.38 2.47 -36.43
C LEU A 367 -27.98 1.96 -35.03
N PHE A 368 -28.73 1.02 -34.46
CA PHE A 368 -28.34 0.34 -33.22
C PHE A 368 -27.10 -0.55 -33.42
N ASN A 369 -27.01 -1.30 -34.53
CA ASN A 369 -25.86 -2.13 -34.84
C ASN A 369 -24.59 -1.28 -35.06
N CYS A 370 -24.70 -0.12 -35.70
CA CYS A 370 -23.59 0.85 -35.77
C CYS A 370 -23.08 1.24 -34.38
N VAL A 371 -23.98 1.48 -33.41
CA VAL A 371 -23.58 1.80 -32.02
C VAL A 371 -22.85 0.64 -31.36
N ALA A 372 -23.30 -0.60 -31.61
CA ALA A 372 -22.68 -1.79 -31.07
C ALA A 372 -21.27 -2.03 -31.62
N GLU A 373 -21.04 -1.75 -32.91
CA GLU A 373 -19.72 -1.82 -33.53
C GLU A 373 -18.78 -0.72 -33.03
N LEU A 374 -19.28 0.50 -32.81
CA LEU A 374 -18.47 1.62 -32.32
C LEU A 374 -18.19 1.57 -30.80
N GLU A 375 -18.76 0.60 -30.09
CA GLU A 375 -18.71 0.55 -28.63
C GLU A 375 -17.31 0.27 -28.09
N ASP A 376 -16.58 -0.65 -28.74
CA ASP A 376 -15.21 -1.03 -28.42
C ASP A 376 -14.29 -0.60 -29.58
N PRO A 377 -13.48 0.46 -29.41
CA PRO A 377 -12.66 0.97 -30.49
C PRO A 377 -11.46 0.07 -30.81
N PHE A 378 -11.15 -0.98 -30.03
CA PHE A 378 -9.90 -1.73 -30.15
C PHE A 378 -10.04 -3.10 -30.84
N MET A 379 -11.25 -3.50 -31.24
CA MET A 379 -11.53 -4.80 -31.86
C MET A 379 -11.69 -4.68 -33.38
N SER A 380 -10.62 -4.35 -34.10
CA SER A 380 -10.64 -4.16 -35.57
C SER A 380 -11.01 -5.42 -36.36
N ASP A 381 -10.72 -6.62 -35.85
CA ASP A 381 -11.03 -7.87 -36.53
C ASP A 381 -12.54 -8.16 -36.60
N ILE A 382 -13.32 -7.47 -35.76
CA ILE A 382 -14.77 -7.66 -35.61
C ILE A 382 -15.54 -6.40 -36.02
N ASN A 383 -14.98 -5.21 -35.76
CA ASN A 383 -15.65 -3.93 -35.97
C ASN A 383 -15.12 -3.25 -37.24
N LEU A 384 -16.02 -2.78 -38.09
CA LEU A 384 -15.71 -2.07 -39.33
C LEU A 384 -14.83 -0.83 -39.16
N ASP A 385 -15.07 -0.10 -38.06
CA ASP A 385 -14.40 1.16 -37.74
C ASP A 385 -13.46 1.04 -36.52
N GLY A 386 -13.08 -0.18 -36.16
CA GLY A 386 -12.12 -0.44 -35.10
C GLY A 386 -10.74 0.10 -35.43
N ILE A 387 -10.00 0.53 -34.41
CA ILE A 387 -8.58 0.88 -34.52
C ILE A 387 -7.81 -0.45 -34.65
N ASP A 388 -7.04 -0.58 -35.73
CA ASP A 388 -6.14 -1.72 -35.90
C ASP A 388 -4.97 -1.62 -34.91
N CYS A 389 -5.17 -2.22 -33.74
CA CYS A 389 -4.18 -2.22 -32.66
C CYS A 389 -2.91 -2.98 -33.05
N ARG A 390 -3.00 -3.95 -33.96
CA ARG A 390 -1.85 -4.71 -34.43
C ARG A 390 -1.00 -3.83 -35.33
N GLU A 391 -1.61 -3.15 -36.29
CA GLU A 391 -0.91 -2.21 -37.15
C GLU A 391 -0.28 -1.09 -36.32
N GLU A 392 -1.04 -0.48 -35.40
CA GLU A 392 -0.56 0.63 -34.58
C GLU A 392 0.58 0.25 -33.61
N LEU A 393 0.47 -0.87 -32.90
CA LEU A 393 1.39 -1.22 -31.81
C LEU A 393 2.46 -2.24 -32.19
N VAL A 394 2.17 -3.15 -33.13
CA VAL A 394 3.11 -4.23 -33.50
C VAL A 394 3.85 -3.89 -34.78
N VAL A 395 3.21 -3.24 -35.75
CA VAL A 395 3.83 -2.90 -37.03
C VAL A 395 4.46 -1.51 -36.98
N LEU A 396 3.66 -0.48 -36.77
CA LEU A 396 4.10 0.91 -36.86
C LEU A 396 5.09 1.30 -35.77
N VAL A 397 4.83 0.97 -34.50
CA VAL A 397 5.81 1.21 -33.42
C VAL A 397 7.12 0.49 -33.71
N HIS A 398 7.05 -0.77 -34.13
CA HIS A 398 8.23 -1.56 -34.40
C HIS A 398 9.06 -0.96 -35.54
N GLU A 399 8.42 -0.60 -36.65
CA GLU A 399 9.07 0.07 -37.78
C GLU A 399 9.65 1.43 -37.39
N GLU A 400 8.92 2.24 -36.61
CA GLU A 400 9.40 3.55 -36.12
C GLU A 400 10.64 3.39 -35.24
N LEU A 401 10.65 2.42 -34.34
CA LEU A 401 11.78 2.15 -33.45
C LEU A 401 12.97 1.53 -34.19
N LEU A 402 12.74 0.63 -35.15
CA LEU A 402 13.78 0.07 -36.00
C LEU A 402 14.40 1.14 -36.92
N CYS A 403 13.56 2.03 -37.46
CA CYS A 403 14.03 3.17 -38.24
C CYS A 403 14.91 4.07 -37.37
N ALA A 404 14.47 4.39 -36.14
CA ALA A 404 15.27 5.14 -35.18
C ALA A 404 16.62 4.45 -34.91
N ARG A 405 16.63 3.13 -34.69
CA ARG A 405 17.86 2.36 -34.50
C ARG A 405 18.79 2.47 -35.70
N ARG A 406 18.30 2.25 -36.92
CA ARG A 406 19.11 2.33 -38.15
C ARG A 406 19.67 3.74 -38.38
N MET A 407 18.92 4.78 -38.00
CA MET A 407 19.37 6.17 -38.09
C MET A 407 20.47 6.50 -37.08
N MET A 408 20.36 5.98 -35.85
CA MET A 408 21.36 6.21 -34.79
C MET A 408 22.58 5.29 -34.95
N PHE A 409 22.41 4.10 -35.52
CA PHE A 409 23.43 3.08 -35.70
C PHE A 409 23.45 2.54 -37.15
N PRO A 410 23.99 3.30 -38.12
CA PRO A 410 23.95 2.91 -39.54
C PRO A 410 24.81 1.67 -39.87
N GLU A 411 25.87 1.45 -39.09
CA GLU A 411 26.84 0.36 -39.29
C GLU A 411 26.45 -0.93 -38.52
N ALA A 412 25.37 -0.89 -37.74
CA ALA A 412 24.91 -2.04 -36.95
C ALA A 412 24.18 -3.07 -37.81
N GLY A 413 24.40 -4.36 -37.51
CA GLY A 413 23.66 -5.47 -38.12
C GLY A 413 22.16 -5.43 -37.83
N GLU A 414 21.40 -6.30 -38.51
CA GLU A 414 19.95 -6.42 -38.33
C GLU A 414 19.57 -6.70 -36.87
N PHE A 415 18.53 -6.02 -36.38
CA PHE A 415 18.04 -6.23 -35.02
C PHE A 415 17.37 -7.60 -34.93
N VAL A 416 17.94 -8.48 -34.09
CA VAL A 416 17.37 -9.80 -33.81
C VAL A 416 16.68 -9.76 -32.47
N LEU A 417 15.35 -9.84 -32.47
CA LEU A 417 14.55 -9.99 -31.26
C LEU A 417 14.90 -11.35 -30.62
N LYS A 418 15.61 -11.35 -29.50
CA LYS A 418 15.97 -12.58 -28.78
C LYS A 418 14.69 -13.25 -28.26
N LYS A 419 14.19 -14.26 -28.98
CA LYS A 419 13.27 -15.24 -28.41
C LYS A 419 14.01 -15.91 -27.25
N ASP A 420 13.48 -15.74 -26.04
CA ASP A 420 13.96 -16.38 -24.79
C ASP A 420 15.04 -15.64 -23.96
N CYS A 421 14.91 -14.32 -23.74
CA CYS A 421 15.56 -13.69 -22.58
C CYS A 421 14.95 -14.10 -21.21
N PHE A 422 13.83 -14.85 -21.21
CA PHE A 422 13.17 -15.37 -20.00
C PHE A 422 13.48 -16.85 -19.67
N LYS A 423 14.35 -17.53 -20.43
CA LYS A 423 14.75 -18.93 -20.16
C LYS A 423 16.07 -19.09 -19.39
N GLY A 424 16.66 -18.00 -18.90
CA GLY A 424 17.89 -18.02 -18.10
C GLY A 424 17.68 -17.97 -16.58
N LEU A 425 16.44 -17.80 -16.11
CA LEU A 425 16.07 -18.02 -14.71
C LEU A 425 14.98 -19.09 -14.68
N ASP A 426 15.41 -20.34 -14.54
CA ASP A 426 14.57 -21.41 -14.03
C ASP A 426 14.09 -21.01 -12.63
N VAL A 427 12.89 -20.43 -12.55
CA VAL A 427 12.04 -20.52 -11.36
C VAL A 427 10.59 -20.65 -11.84
N SER A 428 10.32 -21.72 -12.58
CA SER A 428 8.97 -22.26 -12.62
C SER A 428 8.69 -22.98 -11.29
N SER A 429 7.51 -22.71 -10.75
CA SER A 429 6.68 -23.61 -9.93
C SER A 429 6.73 -23.61 -8.40
N ASP A 430 7.58 -22.87 -7.71
CA ASP A 430 7.45 -22.74 -6.24
C ASP A 430 8.04 -21.41 -5.75
N TYR A 431 7.47 -20.85 -4.68
CA TYR A 431 7.77 -19.53 -4.08
C TYR A 431 7.06 -18.30 -4.65
N ASN A 432 5.78 -18.12 -4.30
CA ASN A 432 5.35 -16.87 -3.64
C ASN A 432 3.94 -16.98 -3.04
N ARG A 433 3.80 -17.91 -2.09
CA ARG A 433 2.81 -17.76 -1.01
C ARG A 433 3.57 -17.48 0.28
N THR A 434 3.24 -16.36 0.91
CA THR A 434 3.30 -16.06 2.36
C THR A 434 4.37 -15.04 2.84
N ARG A 435 3.87 -13.86 3.24
CA ARG A 435 4.42 -12.85 4.18
C ARG A 435 5.53 -11.91 3.68
N SER A 436 5.49 -10.69 4.23
CA SER A 436 6.32 -9.51 3.93
C SER A 436 7.79 -9.64 4.38
N GLY A 437 8.46 -10.71 3.98
CA GLY A 437 9.91 -10.78 3.78
C GLY A 437 10.86 -10.67 4.98
N LYS A 438 10.54 -10.04 6.12
CA LYS A 438 11.56 -9.73 7.17
C LYS A 438 12.33 -10.96 7.67
N THR A 439 11.64 -12.03 8.03
CA THR A 439 12.27 -13.28 8.49
C THR A 439 12.95 -14.04 7.34
N LEU A 440 12.42 -13.92 6.11
CA LEU A 440 13.02 -14.54 4.92
C LEU A 440 14.33 -13.85 4.52
N VAL A 441 14.33 -12.51 4.55
CA VAL A 441 15.51 -11.67 4.39
C VAL A 441 16.52 -11.97 5.50
N ALA A 442 16.06 -12.14 6.74
CA ALA A 442 16.96 -12.52 7.82
C ALA A 442 17.60 -13.89 7.61
N ALA A 443 16.84 -14.89 7.17
CA ALA A 443 17.36 -16.22 6.87
C ALA A 443 18.38 -16.17 5.71
N GLU A 444 18.09 -15.40 4.66
CA GLU A 444 19.01 -15.20 3.53
C GLU A 444 20.30 -14.47 3.96
N ILE A 445 20.17 -13.45 4.82
CA ILE A 445 21.31 -12.74 5.40
C ILE A 445 22.17 -13.69 6.24
N ILE A 446 21.55 -14.52 7.09
CA ILE A 446 22.27 -15.51 7.90
C ILE A 446 22.98 -16.53 7.00
N ALA A 447 22.34 -16.99 5.92
CA ALA A 447 22.93 -17.92 4.97
C ALA A 447 24.17 -17.33 4.26
N ARG A 448 24.11 -16.05 3.85
CA ARG A 448 25.20 -15.38 3.12
C ARG A 448 26.33 -14.89 4.03
N LEU A 449 26.02 -14.43 5.23
CA LEU A 449 26.99 -13.84 6.16
C LEU A 449 27.63 -14.86 7.11
N GLY A 450 27.04 -16.04 7.24
CA GLY A 450 27.62 -17.20 7.92
C GLY A 450 27.30 -17.31 9.41
N THR A 451 27.67 -18.45 9.98
CA THR A 451 27.43 -18.85 11.37
C THR A 451 28.75 -18.84 12.18
N PRO A 452 28.71 -18.69 13.52
CA PRO A 452 27.52 -18.58 14.39
C PRO A 452 26.80 -17.22 14.32
N SER A 453 25.48 -17.22 14.38
CA SER A 453 24.62 -16.03 14.32
C SER A 453 23.66 -15.96 15.53
N VAL A 454 23.26 -14.76 15.94
CA VAL A 454 22.23 -14.55 16.98
C VAL A 454 21.07 -13.69 16.47
N PHE A 455 19.85 -14.11 16.75
CA PHE A 455 18.60 -13.46 16.33
C PHE A 455 17.80 -13.03 17.57
N PHE A 456 17.74 -11.72 17.82
CA PHE A 456 17.03 -11.12 18.94
C PHE A 456 15.58 -10.82 18.60
N VAL A 457 14.67 -11.31 19.45
CA VAL A 457 13.23 -11.03 19.38
C VAL A 457 12.72 -10.29 20.63
N PRO A 458 11.72 -9.39 20.50
CA PRO A 458 11.26 -8.56 21.61
C PRO A 458 10.48 -9.33 22.67
N THR A 459 9.82 -10.43 22.30
CA THR A 459 8.96 -11.20 23.21
C THR A 459 9.21 -12.71 23.12
N VAL A 460 8.84 -13.43 24.19
CA VAL A 460 9.08 -14.88 24.32
C VAL A 460 8.34 -15.72 23.26
N PRO A 461 7.05 -15.49 22.95
CA PRO A 461 6.34 -16.29 21.94
C PRO A 461 6.99 -16.23 20.55
N LEU A 462 7.63 -15.10 20.22
CA LEU A 462 8.33 -14.93 18.96
C LEU A 462 9.59 -15.80 18.85
N VAL A 463 10.15 -16.30 19.95
CA VAL A 463 11.36 -17.14 19.89
C VAL A 463 11.07 -18.44 19.14
N GLY A 464 10.07 -19.20 19.58
CA GLY A 464 9.72 -20.47 18.91
C GLY A 464 9.19 -20.24 17.48
N GLN A 465 8.44 -19.16 17.27
CA GLN A 465 7.94 -18.80 15.95
C GLN A 465 9.06 -18.51 14.94
N GLN A 466 10.01 -17.65 15.32
CA GLN A 466 11.11 -17.27 14.43
C GLN A 466 12.12 -18.42 14.28
N ALA A 467 12.36 -19.21 15.33
CA ALA A 467 13.22 -20.39 15.26
C ALA A 467 12.69 -21.42 14.26
N THR A 468 11.40 -21.73 14.30
CA THR A 468 10.76 -22.63 13.34
C THR A 468 10.83 -22.07 11.91
N ALA A 469 10.56 -20.77 11.74
CA ALA A 469 10.60 -20.13 10.43
C ALA A 469 12.01 -20.14 9.82
N ILE A 470 13.04 -19.80 10.60
CA ILE A 470 14.44 -19.84 10.16
C ILE A 470 14.87 -21.28 9.88
N GLY A 471 14.52 -22.23 10.76
CA GLY A 471 14.85 -23.65 10.59
C GLY A 471 14.21 -24.28 9.36
N SER A 472 12.98 -23.92 9.02
CA SER A 472 12.31 -24.38 7.79
C SER A 472 13.00 -23.88 6.51
N ARG A 473 13.71 -22.76 6.60
CA ARG A 473 14.40 -22.11 5.46
C ARG A 473 15.84 -22.57 5.32
N LEU A 474 16.50 -22.85 6.45
CA LEU A 474 17.90 -23.26 6.56
C LEU A 474 17.98 -24.61 7.28
N PRO A 475 17.50 -25.70 6.65
CA PRO A 475 17.41 -27.02 7.31
C PRO A 475 18.79 -27.63 7.62
N SER A 476 19.84 -27.15 6.97
CA SER A 476 21.23 -27.58 7.20
C SER A 476 21.89 -26.96 8.44
N LEU A 477 21.25 -25.98 9.10
CA LEU A 477 21.80 -25.28 10.27
C LEU A 477 21.09 -25.68 11.56
N SER A 478 21.85 -25.82 12.64
CA SER A 478 21.31 -26.07 13.97
C SER A 478 20.75 -24.79 14.61
N ILE A 479 19.42 -24.75 14.81
CA ILE A 479 18.73 -23.60 15.40
C ILE A 479 18.53 -23.84 16.90
N GLY A 480 19.13 -22.99 17.72
CA GLY A 480 18.98 -22.98 19.17
C GLY A 480 17.93 -21.98 19.63
N GLU A 481 17.04 -22.39 20.54
CA GLU A 481 16.07 -21.49 21.19
C GLU A 481 16.49 -21.19 22.63
N PHE A 482 16.50 -19.91 23.02
CA PHE A 482 16.80 -19.54 24.41
C PHE A 482 15.89 -18.45 24.96
N HIS A 483 15.11 -18.78 25.99
CA HIS A 483 14.28 -17.82 26.72
C HIS A 483 13.80 -18.38 28.07
N GLY A 484 13.54 -17.50 29.03
CA GLY A 484 12.84 -17.88 30.27
C GLY A 484 13.52 -19.02 31.03
N GLU A 485 12.81 -20.14 31.17
CA GLU A 485 13.24 -21.36 31.88
C GLU A 485 13.90 -22.42 30.96
N LYS A 486 13.94 -22.22 29.62
CA LYS A 486 14.65 -23.14 28.73
C LYS A 486 16.17 -23.01 28.97
N PRO A 487 16.90 -24.13 29.13
CA PRO A 487 18.35 -24.09 29.27
C PRO A 487 19.01 -23.59 27.98
N LEU A 488 20.19 -22.98 28.10
CA LEU A 488 20.98 -22.57 26.94
C LEU A 488 21.44 -23.81 26.16
N PRO A 489 21.24 -23.89 24.82
CA PRO A 489 21.69 -25.03 24.03
C PRO A 489 23.22 -25.15 24.05
N THR A 490 23.74 -26.38 24.08
CA THR A 490 25.18 -26.68 24.13
C THR A 490 25.89 -26.39 22.80
N THR A 491 25.19 -26.56 21.68
CA THR A 491 25.70 -26.31 20.32
C THR A 491 24.60 -25.68 19.46
N PHE A 492 24.92 -24.63 18.71
CA PHE A 492 24.01 -23.98 17.78
C PHE A 492 24.78 -23.22 16.69
N ASP A 493 24.22 -23.18 15.49
CA ASP A 493 24.66 -22.31 14.39
C ASP A 493 23.94 -20.97 14.43
N VAL A 494 22.66 -20.99 14.80
CA VAL A 494 21.83 -19.79 14.96
C VAL A 494 21.11 -19.83 16.30
N LEU A 495 21.31 -18.82 17.16
CA LEU A 495 20.61 -18.70 18.43
C LEU A 495 19.47 -17.69 18.34
N VAL A 496 18.23 -18.14 18.51
CA VAL A 496 17.05 -17.26 18.63
C VAL A 496 16.74 -17.02 20.10
N THR A 497 16.77 -15.77 20.55
CA THR A 497 16.64 -15.43 21.97
C THR A 497 16.00 -14.08 22.23
N THR A 498 15.53 -13.89 23.47
CA THR A 498 15.15 -12.55 23.96
C THR A 498 16.38 -11.80 24.52
N PRO A 499 16.43 -10.47 24.39
CA PRO A 499 17.54 -9.65 24.88
C PRO A 499 17.86 -9.86 26.36
N LYS A 500 16.81 -9.94 27.18
CA LYS A 500 16.97 -10.03 28.63
C LYS A 500 17.51 -11.40 29.06
N ALA A 501 17.12 -12.46 28.36
CA ALA A 501 17.67 -13.80 28.60
C ALA A 501 19.17 -13.83 28.26
N PHE A 502 19.54 -13.28 27.09
CA PHE A 502 20.93 -13.20 26.65
C PHE A 502 21.80 -12.36 27.61
N ASP A 503 21.34 -11.17 28.01
CA ASP A 503 22.07 -10.27 28.92
C ASP A 503 22.35 -10.91 30.29
N ILE A 504 21.37 -11.63 30.84
CA ILE A 504 21.52 -12.38 32.09
C ILE A 504 22.53 -13.51 31.93
N ALA A 505 22.44 -14.28 30.84
CA ALA A 505 23.34 -15.41 30.59
C ALA A 505 24.79 -14.98 30.34
N GLN A 506 24.99 -13.86 29.64
CA GLN A 506 26.30 -13.25 29.44
C GLN A 506 26.89 -12.73 30.76
N THR A 507 26.07 -12.07 31.60
CA THR A 507 26.50 -11.57 32.92
C THR A 507 26.84 -12.69 33.91
N ARG A 508 26.26 -13.89 33.73
CA ARG A 508 26.58 -15.10 34.52
C ARG A 508 27.87 -15.80 34.07
N GLY A 509 28.60 -15.26 33.09
CA GLY A 509 29.91 -15.76 32.68
C GLY A 509 29.88 -16.83 31.58
N SER A 510 28.80 -16.93 30.79
CA SER A 510 28.72 -17.90 29.70
C SER A 510 29.66 -17.49 28.55
N CYS A 511 30.84 -18.12 28.45
CA CYS A 511 31.84 -17.84 27.41
C CYS A 511 31.31 -18.04 25.98
N ALA A 512 30.32 -18.92 25.79
CA ALA A 512 29.66 -19.16 24.51
C ALA A 512 28.92 -17.92 23.98
N LEU A 513 28.49 -17.01 24.86
CA LEU A 513 27.72 -15.80 24.51
C LEU A 513 28.60 -14.53 24.44
N SER A 514 29.91 -14.70 24.22
CA SER A 514 30.80 -13.59 23.91
C SER A 514 30.49 -13.01 22.53
N TRP A 515 30.54 -11.69 22.39
CA TRP A 515 30.32 -11.01 21.10
C TRP A 515 31.33 -11.41 20.02
N SER A 516 32.53 -11.85 20.43
CA SER A 516 33.57 -12.39 19.54
C SER A 516 33.18 -13.69 18.84
N ASN A 517 32.18 -14.43 19.35
CA ASN A 517 31.81 -15.75 18.84
C ASN A 517 30.75 -15.66 17.73
N PHE A 518 30.14 -14.49 17.54
CA PHE A 518 29.08 -14.28 16.57
C PHE A 518 29.63 -13.53 15.36
N LYS A 519 29.29 -13.99 14.15
CA LYS A 519 29.57 -13.26 12.91
C LYS A 519 28.48 -12.23 12.60
N VAL A 520 27.24 -12.56 12.94
CA VAL A 520 26.05 -11.75 12.65
C VAL A 520 25.16 -11.63 13.89
N VAL A 521 24.67 -10.43 14.13
CA VAL A 521 23.67 -10.10 15.15
C VAL A 521 22.47 -9.46 14.48
N VAL A 522 21.31 -10.12 14.55
CA VAL A 522 20.06 -9.62 13.97
C VAL A 522 19.13 -9.15 15.08
N PHE A 523 18.59 -7.94 14.96
CA PHE A 523 17.60 -7.35 15.86
C PHE A 523 16.23 -7.27 15.15
N ASP A 524 15.27 -8.09 15.57
CA ASP A 524 13.87 -7.96 15.13
C ASP A 524 13.16 -6.83 15.87
N GLU A 525 12.31 -6.07 15.18
CA GLU A 525 11.68 -4.82 15.64
C GLU A 525 12.68 -3.83 16.28
N VAL A 526 13.73 -3.50 15.52
CA VAL A 526 14.90 -2.74 15.99
C VAL A 526 14.59 -1.35 16.56
N HIS A 527 13.43 -0.78 16.22
CA HIS A 527 12.96 0.51 16.73
C HIS A 527 12.81 0.56 18.28
N HIS A 528 12.80 -0.60 18.95
CA HIS A 528 12.83 -0.68 20.41
C HIS A 528 14.11 -0.12 21.05
N VAL A 529 15.22 -0.02 20.32
CA VAL A 529 16.49 0.57 20.82
C VAL A 529 16.34 2.02 21.27
N ILE A 530 15.39 2.78 20.70
CA ILE A 530 15.21 4.21 21.01
C ILE A 530 14.59 4.43 22.41
N LYS A 531 13.88 3.41 22.93
CA LYS A 531 13.22 3.43 24.25
C LYS A 531 14.20 3.03 25.35
N ASP A 532 13.75 3.17 26.60
CA ASP A 532 14.41 2.52 27.74
C ASP A 532 14.09 1.01 27.74
N HIS A 533 14.70 0.29 26.79
CA HIS A 533 14.42 -1.11 26.50
C HIS A 533 15.71 -1.95 26.57
N PRO A 534 15.67 -3.25 26.95
CA PRO A 534 16.84 -4.12 26.96
C PRO A 534 17.65 -4.17 25.65
N TYR A 535 17.00 -3.95 24.50
CA TYR A 535 17.67 -3.82 23.19
C TYR A 535 18.77 -2.75 23.21
N ARG A 536 18.48 -1.61 23.84
CA ARG A 536 19.40 -0.49 23.94
C ARG A 536 20.65 -0.84 24.74
N HIS A 537 20.47 -1.55 25.84
CA HIS A 537 21.59 -1.98 26.69
C HIS A 537 22.51 -2.95 25.94
N LEU A 538 21.94 -3.88 25.16
CA LEU A 538 22.73 -4.77 24.31
C LEU A 538 23.44 -4.01 23.19
N ALA A 539 22.78 -3.07 22.51
CA ALA A 539 23.40 -2.26 21.46
C ALA A 539 24.61 -1.48 22.00
N LEU A 540 24.50 -0.86 23.17
CA LEU A 540 25.61 -0.16 23.81
C LEU A 540 26.75 -1.10 24.24
N LYS A 541 26.44 -2.29 24.76
CA LYS A 541 27.45 -3.31 25.09
C LYS A 541 28.17 -3.82 23.84
N LEU A 542 27.43 -4.03 22.76
CA LEU A 542 27.97 -4.44 21.46
C LEU A 542 28.92 -3.38 20.91
N LYS A 543 28.51 -2.11 20.96
CA LYS A 543 29.32 -0.97 20.52
C LYS A 543 30.59 -0.76 21.35
N GLN A 544 30.56 -1.09 22.64
CA GLN A 544 31.73 -1.01 23.53
C GLN A 544 32.64 -2.23 23.44
N SER A 545 32.20 -3.31 22.81
CA SER A 545 33.02 -4.51 22.64
C SER A 545 34.07 -4.29 21.56
N SER A 546 35.26 -4.87 21.74
CA SER A 546 36.36 -4.84 20.76
C SER A 546 36.11 -5.76 19.55
N SER A 547 35.08 -6.61 19.62
CA SER A 547 34.61 -7.47 18.52
C SER A 547 33.64 -6.73 17.61
N SER A 548 33.71 -6.97 16.30
CA SER A 548 32.87 -6.32 15.28
C SER A 548 31.94 -7.31 14.54
N PRO A 549 30.98 -7.96 15.22
CA PRO A 549 29.95 -8.72 14.52
C PRO A 549 29.12 -7.78 13.61
N ARG A 550 28.68 -8.28 12.45
CA ARG A 550 27.79 -7.51 11.56
C ARG A 550 26.42 -7.37 12.20
N VAL A 551 25.92 -6.14 12.32
CA VAL A 551 24.63 -5.83 12.94
C VAL A 551 23.58 -5.59 11.87
N VAL A 552 22.44 -6.24 12.00
CA VAL A 552 21.29 -6.08 11.10
C VAL A 552 20.05 -5.76 11.94
N GLY A 553 19.35 -4.68 11.59
CA GLY A 553 18.10 -4.28 12.24
C GLY A 553 16.92 -4.46 11.29
N LEU A 554 15.89 -5.18 11.73
CA LEU A 554 14.64 -5.38 10.98
C LEU A 554 13.53 -4.57 11.65
N THR A 555 12.80 -3.76 10.89
CA THR A 555 11.63 -3.04 11.40
C THR A 555 10.70 -2.62 10.26
N ALA A 556 9.41 -2.41 10.56
CA ALA A 556 8.46 -1.80 9.61
C ALA A 556 8.38 -0.27 9.77
N SER A 557 8.83 0.28 10.90
CA SER A 557 8.87 1.72 11.17
C SER A 557 10.04 2.06 12.08
N LEU A 558 10.68 3.21 11.88
CA LEU A 558 11.96 3.54 12.50
C LEU A 558 11.83 4.22 13.87
N THR A 559 10.74 4.96 14.15
CA THR A 559 10.62 5.73 15.40
C THR A 559 9.18 6.01 15.84
N TYR A 560 9.00 6.23 17.14
CA TYR A 560 7.76 6.71 17.77
C TYR A 560 7.68 8.25 17.85
N ALA A 561 8.76 8.97 17.51
CA ALA A 561 8.84 10.42 17.61
C ALA A 561 7.96 11.11 16.56
N VAL A 562 7.44 12.30 16.89
CA VAL A 562 6.56 13.08 16.00
C VAL A 562 7.21 14.43 15.70
N GLY A 563 7.21 14.82 14.42
CA GLY A 563 7.79 16.06 13.92
C GLY A 563 9.22 15.89 13.41
N GLU A 564 9.50 16.49 12.26
CA GLU A 564 10.73 16.32 11.46
C GLU A 564 12.04 16.32 12.28
N LYS A 565 12.27 17.39 13.06
CA LYS A 565 13.48 17.51 13.89
C LYS A 565 13.62 16.39 14.93
N LYS A 566 12.50 15.95 15.51
CA LYS A 566 12.46 14.85 16.51
C LYS A 566 12.60 13.48 15.84
N ILE A 567 12.08 13.30 14.63
CA ILE A 567 12.24 12.07 13.85
C ILE A 567 13.70 11.91 13.44
N ASN A 568 14.29 12.93 12.82
CA ASN A 568 15.72 12.93 12.42
C ASN A 568 16.62 12.62 13.62
N SER A 569 16.50 13.37 14.72
CA SER A 569 17.31 13.11 15.92
C SER A 569 17.11 11.70 16.51
N SER A 570 15.91 11.10 16.39
CA SER A 570 15.65 9.75 16.88
C SER A 570 16.25 8.67 15.98
N VAL A 571 16.15 8.85 14.66
CA VAL A 571 16.73 7.94 13.65
C VAL A 571 18.25 8.01 13.68
N SER A 572 18.84 9.21 13.74
CA SER A 572 20.30 9.37 13.90
C SER A 572 20.80 8.70 15.18
N ARG A 573 20.05 8.81 16.28
CA ARG A 573 20.41 8.13 17.53
C ARG A 573 20.33 6.60 17.41
N LEU A 574 19.28 6.06 16.78
CA LEU A 574 19.15 4.62 16.53
C LEU A 574 20.37 4.09 15.77
N CYS A 575 20.74 4.78 14.68
CA CYS A 575 21.86 4.40 13.84
C CYS A 575 23.20 4.52 14.58
N HIS A 576 23.37 5.59 15.35
CA HIS A 576 24.56 5.78 16.18
C HIS A 576 24.71 4.72 17.28
N GLU A 577 23.63 4.35 17.97
CA GLU A 577 23.68 3.36 19.06
C GLU A 577 23.95 1.94 18.56
N LEU A 578 23.52 1.59 17.33
CA LEU A 578 23.76 0.29 16.69
C LEU A 578 24.94 0.25 15.70
N ASN A 579 25.57 1.40 15.45
CA ASN A 579 26.61 1.56 14.43
C ASN A 579 26.13 1.18 13.01
N ILE A 580 24.93 1.64 12.64
CA ILE A 580 24.33 1.42 11.32
C ILE A 580 24.93 2.40 10.33
N SER A 581 25.53 1.87 9.27
CA SER A 581 26.08 2.64 8.15
C SER A 581 25.06 2.92 7.07
N ARG A 582 24.01 2.10 6.94
CA ARG A 582 23.06 2.15 5.82
C ARG A 582 21.66 1.69 6.24
N ILE A 583 20.62 2.35 5.74
CA ILE A 583 19.22 1.98 5.96
C ILE A 583 18.59 1.58 4.62
N GLU A 584 18.20 0.31 4.50
CA GLU A 584 17.47 -0.21 3.35
C GLU A 584 15.97 -0.22 3.62
N HIS A 585 15.17 0.18 2.63
CA HIS A 585 13.71 0.12 2.70
C HIS A 585 13.14 -0.53 1.44
N ALA A 586 12.15 -1.41 1.61
CA ALA A 586 11.46 -2.00 0.49
C ALA A 586 10.64 -0.93 -0.23
N THR A 587 10.78 -0.83 -1.54
CA THR A 587 9.96 0.09 -2.34
C THR A 587 8.50 -0.37 -2.36
N ASP A 588 7.56 0.56 -2.55
CA ASP A 588 6.12 0.23 -2.72
C ASP A 588 5.88 -0.83 -3.80
N LYS A 589 6.80 -0.90 -4.77
CA LYS A 589 6.81 -1.83 -5.89
C LYS A 589 7.23 -3.24 -5.47
N GLU A 590 8.29 -3.36 -4.68
CA GLU A 590 8.74 -4.64 -4.09
C GLU A 590 7.70 -5.20 -3.12
N LEU A 591 7.07 -4.35 -2.32
CA LEU A 591 5.99 -4.73 -1.42
C LEU A 591 4.80 -5.31 -2.21
N ARG A 592 4.35 -4.61 -3.27
CA ARG A 592 3.26 -5.08 -4.15
C ARG A 592 3.59 -6.39 -4.87
N ASN A 593 4.83 -6.54 -5.34
CA ASN A 593 5.31 -7.76 -6.00
C ASN A 593 5.39 -8.96 -5.03
N GLY A 594 5.70 -8.73 -3.75
CA GLY A 594 5.68 -9.75 -2.69
C GLY A 594 4.28 -10.14 -2.18
N GLY A 595 3.20 -9.73 -2.87
CA GLY A 595 1.82 -10.01 -2.47
C GLY A 595 1.29 -9.15 -1.33
N TYR A 596 2.01 -8.09 -0.92
CA TYR A 596 1.49 -7.09 0.00
C TYR A 596 0.54 -6.17 -0.77
N THR A 597 -0.75 -6.51 -0.75
CA THR A 597 -1.82 -5.61 -1.19
C THR A 597 -2.22 -4.67 -0.06
N GLY A 598 -1.25 -4.12 0.67
CA GLY A 598 -1.49 -2.96 1.52
C GLY A 598 -2.09 -1.91 0.61
N GLY A 599 -3.36 -1.57 0.87
CA GLY A 599 -4.17 -0.76 -0.03
C GLY A 599 -3.35 0.42 -0.56
N GLY A 600 -3.43 0.63 -1.88
CA GLY A 600 -2.75 1.75 -2.52
C GLY A 600 -3.09 3.07 -1.82
N ARG A 601 -2.44 4.15 -2.25
CA ARG A 601 -2.60 5.54 -1.78
C ARG A 601 -4.03 6.06 -1.46
N GLY A 602 -5.10 5.27 -1.66
CA GLY A 602 -6.49 5.56 -1.29
C GLY A 602 -7.16 4.67 -0.22
N SER A 603 -6.57 3.61 0.35
CA SER A 603 -7.18 2.94 1.52
C SER A 603 -6.71 3.62 2.80
N LEU A 604 -7.00 4.92 2.92
CA LEU A 604 -6.99 5.57 4.23
C LEU A 604 -7.86 4.74 5.17
N ALA A 605 -7.51 4.72 6.46
CA ALA A 605 -8.37 4.08 7.45
C ALA A 605 -9.79 4.62 7.25
N GLU A 606 -10.79 3.74 7.17
CA GLU A 606 -12.17 4.19 7.11
C GLU A 606 -12.47 4.84 8.46
N ILE A 607 -12.49 6.17 8.50
CA ILE A 607 -12.78 6.93 9.71
C ILE A 607 -14.30 7.05 9.82
N ARG A 608 -14.86 6.38 10.83
CA ARG A 608 -16.30 6.41 11.11
C ARG A 608 -16.55 7.12 12.44
N THR A 609 -16.39 8.44 12.43
CA THR A 609 -16.79 9.29 13.55
C THR A 609 -18.32 9.43 13.58
N PRO A 610 -18.94 9.54 14.77
CA PRO A 610 -20.38 9.76 14.86
C PRO A 610 -20.76 11.07 14.18
N SER A 611 -21.71 11.01 13.23
CA SER A 611 -22.31 12.19 12.63
C SER A 611 -22.96 13.02 13.73
N VAL A 612 -22.48 14.25 13.91
CA VAL A 612 -23.01 15.22 14.88
C VAL A 612 -24.49 15.40 14.61
N VAL A 613 -25.34 14.93 15.53
CA VAL A 613 -26.74 15.33 15.58
C VAL A 613 -26.73 16.81 15.96
N THR A 614 -26.96 17.67 14.96
CA THR A 614 -27.34 19.05 15.14
C THR A 614 -28.76 19.10 15.73
N SER A 615 -28.90 18.86 17.03
CA SER A 615 -30.04 19.37 17.79
C SER A 615 -29.71 19.42 19.28
N ALA A 616 -29.59 20.65 19.78
CA ALA A 616 -29.95 21.11 21.11
C ALA A 616 -29.88 20.09 22.25
N HIS A 617 -28.73 20.00 22.94
CA HIS A 617 -28.59 19.97 24.41
C HIS A 617 -27.14 19.61 24.81
N ASN A 618 -26.15 20.41 24.38
CA ASN A 618 -24.82 20.36 24.95
C ASN A 618 -24.68 21.47 26.01
N LYS A 619 -24.97 21.15 27.28
CA LYS A 619 -24.46 21.91 28.44
C LYS A 619 -23.01 21.52 28.77
N GLY A 620 -22.20 21.28 27.75
CA GLY A 620 -20.77 21.05 27.88
C GLY A 620 -20.02 22.30 27.45
N VAL A 621 -18.98 22.69 28.21
CA VAL A 621 -18.15 23.88 27.94
C VAL A 621 -17.69 23.88 26.47
N PRO A 622 -17.96 24.96 25.71
CA PRO A 622 -17.58 25.10 24.32
C PRO A 622 -16.09 24.85 24.10
N GLU A 623 -15.76 24.18 23.01
CA GLU A 623 -14.41 23.67 22.78
C GLU A 623 -13.35 24.77 22.58
N ALA A 624 -13.78 25.95 22.14
CA ALA A 624 -12.95 27.15 22.03
C ALA A 624 -12.48 27.70 23.39
N GLU A 625 -13.17 27.37 24.48
CA GLU A 625 -12.84 27.80 25.83
C GLU A 625 -11.97 26.78 26.59
N ARG A 626 -11.72 25.60 26.00
CA ARG A 626 -10.87 24.55 26.58
C ARG A 626 -9.39 24.89 26.40
N LYS A 627 -8.89 25.80 27.23
CA LYS A 627 -7.46 26.13 27.31
C LYS A 627 -6.71 24.96 27.99
N PRO A 628 -5.74 24.28 27.34
CA PRO A 628 -5.12 23.04 27.84
C PRO A 628 -4.34 23.19 29.17
N HIS A 629 -4.03 24.42 29.59
CA HIS A 629 -3.39 24.75 30.87
C HIS A 629 -4.38 25.14 31.98
N LEU A 630 -5.67 25.27 31.66
CA LEU A 630 -6.78 25.59 32.58
C LEU A 630 -7.67 24.37 32.85
N ILE A 631 -7.30 23.19 32.36
CA ILE A 631 -7.87 21.92 32.84
C ILE A 631 -7.45 21.83 34.30
N HIS A 632 -8.36 22.19 35.22
CA HIS A 632 -8.21 21.86 36.62
C HIS A 632 -7.90 20.38 36.67
N ARG A 633 -6.69 20.03 37.11
CA ARG A 633 -6.35 18.67 37.51
C ARG A 633 -7.48 18.21 38.41
N THR A 634 -8.31 17.29 37.93
CA THR A 634 -9.32 16.67 38.77
C THR A 634 -8.60 16.16 40.01
N PRO A 635 -9.20 16.24 41.22
CA PRO A 635 -8.58 15.74 42.45
C PRO A 635 -8.10 14.27 42.31
N LEU A 636 -8.70 13.54 41.37
CA LEU A 636 -8.42 12.16 40.98
C LEU A 636 -7.17 12.00 40.07
N SER A 637 -6.70 13.05 39.41
CA SER A 637 -5.50 13.02 38.56
C SER A 637 -4.19 13.03 39.37
N SER A 638 -4.26 13.33 40.67
CA SER A 638 -3.12 13.26 41.58
C SER A 638 -3.35 12.23 42.68
N VAL A 639 -2.43 11.25 42.73
CA VAL A 639 -2.16 10.31 43.83
C VAL A 639 -2.99 9.00 43.84
N SER A 640 -2.26 7.88 43.69
CA SER A 640 -2.56 6.56 44.27
C SER A 640 -3.88 5.82 43.94
N LEU A 641 -4.55 6.08 42.81
CA LEU A 641 -5.78 5.33 42.48
C LEU A 641 -5.56 3.81 42.26
N LYS A 642 -4.37 3.34 41.87
CA LYS A 642 -4.10 1.90 41.64
C LYS A 642 -4.27 0.99 42.88
N SER A 643 -4.35 1.51 44.10
CA SER A 643 -4.31 0.72 45.33
C SER A 643 -5.67 0.15 45.77
N TRP A 644 -6.79 0.79 45.45
CA TRP A 644 -8.11 0.46 46.02
C TRP A 644 -8.74 -0.81 45.41
N GLY A 645 -8.71 -0.97 44.08
CA GLY A 645 -9.16 -2.22 43.44
C GLY A 645 -8.32 -3.45 43.87
N LEU A 646 -7.00 -3.27 44.05
CA LEU A 646 -6.11 -4.31 44.58
C LEU A 646 -6.39 -4.62 46.06
N TYR A 647 -6.76 -3.61 46.86
CA TYR A 647 -7.15 -3.76 48.26
C TYR A 647 -8.48 -4.52 48.38
N ALA A 648 -9.49 -4.15 47.59
CA ALA A 648 -10.77 -4.83 47.53
C ALA A 648 -10.60 -6.32 47.17
N ASN A 649 -9.79 -6.62 46.14
CA ASN A 649 -9.50 -8.00 45.75
C ASN A 649 -8.82 -8.82 46.86
N LYS A 650 -7.84 -8.24 47.54
CA LYS A 650 -7.15 -8.93 48.65
C LYS A 650 -8.08 -9.31 49.80
N ASN A 651 -9.20 -8.58 49.96
CA ASN A 651 -10.15 -8.76 51.04
C ASN A 651 -11.47 -9.44 50.60
N LYS A 652 -11.56 -9.96 49.37
CA LYS A 652 -12.77 -10.66 48.86
C LYS A 652 -13.19 -11.86 49.71
N GLY A 653 -12.23 -12.55 50.32
CA GLY A 653 -12.51 -13.69 51.20
C GLY A 653 -13.05 -13.30 52.58
N VAL A 654 -13.13 -12.00 52.90
CA VAL A 654 -13.57 -11.49 54.20
C VAL A 654 -15.05 -11.09 54.18
N HIS A 655 -15.52 -10.45 53.10
CA HIS A 655 -16.93 -10.08 52.90
C HIS A 655 -17.25 -9.93 51.40
N ASN A 656 -18.46 -10.33 50.99
CA ASN A 656 -18.90 -10.23 49.59
C ASN A 656 -18.95 -8.78 49.08
N ASP A 657 -19.15 -7.81 49.97
CA ASP A 657 -19.20 -6.37 49.67
C ASP A 657 -17.91 -5.86 48.99
N PHE A 658 -16.76 -6.50 49.25
CA PHE A 658 -15.50 -6.14 48.60
C PHE A 658 -15.47 -6.49 47.11
N VAL A 659 -16.28 -7.46 46.67
CA VAL A 659 -16.48 -7.75 45.24
C VAL A 659 -17.28 -6.61 44.60
N ALA A 660 -18.37 -6.16 45.23
CA ALA A 660 -19.14 -5.01 44.78
C ALA A 660 -18.31 -3.72 44.76
N LEU A 661 -17.44 -3.51 45.76
CA LEU A 661 -16.52 -2.38 45.82
C LEU A 661 -15.48 -2.39 44.69
N GLU A 662 -14.95 -3.56 44.31
CA GLU A 662 -14.07 -3.69 43.13
C GLU A 662 -14.82 -3.29 41.86
N HIS A 663 -16.03 -3.81 41.66
CA HIS A 663 -16.83 -3.51 40.47
C HIS A 663 -17.23 -2.04 40.39
N LEU A 664 -17.69 -1.45 41.49
CA LEU A 664 -18.02 -0.03 41.57
C LEU A 664 -16.79 0.85 41.32
N TYR A 665 -15.63 0.46 41.84
CA TYR A 665 -14.38 1.17 41.61
C TYR A 665 -13.97 1.16 40.13
N GLU A 666 -14.00 -0.02 39.48
CA GLU A 666 -13.63 -0.11 38.07
C GLU A 666 -14.68 0.57 37.17
N ALA A 667 -15.96 0.53 37.55
CA ALA A 667 -17.02 1.29 36.88
C ALA A 667 -16.81 2.81 37.04
N LEU A 668 -16.47 3.30 38.24
CA LEU A 668 -16.16 4.71 38.47
C LEU A 668 -14.91 5.13 37.70
N ARG A 669 -13.88 4.27 37.65
CA ARG A 669 -12.67 4.50 36.87
C ARG A 669 -12.96 4.57 35.38
N LEU A 670 -13.77 3.63 34.86
CA LEU A 670 -14.25 3.67 33.47
C LEU A 670 -15.07 4.92 33.23
N PHE A 671 -15.96 5.31 34.15
CA PHE A 671 -16.79 6.52 34.07
C PHE A 671 -15.96 7.80 34.02
N ILE A 672 -14.94 7.93 34.87
CA ILE A 672 -14.05 9.10 34.87
C ILE A 672 -13.28 9.21 33.55
N ILE A 673 -12.83 8.07 33.01
CA ILE A 673 -12.14 8.03 31.72
C ILE A 673 -13.13 8.31 30.57
N SER A 674 -14.34 7.77 30.67
CA SER A 674 -15.39 7.88 29.66
C SER A 674 -16.10 9.24 29.69
N TRP A 675 -16.09 9.98 30.80
CA TRP A 675 -16.62 11.35 30.86
C TRP A 675 -15.94 12.24 29.82
N GLU A 676 -14.66 12.01 29.50
CA GLU A 676 -13.94 12.71 28.44
C GLU A 676 -14.24 12.18 27.01
N GLU A 677 -14.79 10.96 26.87
CA GLU A 677 -14.89 10.22 25.59
C GLU A 677 -16.27 9.57 25.26
N GLY A 678 -17.31 9.74 26.09
CA GLY A 678 -18.66 9.17 25.98
C GLY A 678 -18.93 7.95 26.90
N ASP A 679 -20.09 7.89 27.59
CA ASP A 679 -20.37 6.99 28.75
C ASP A 679 -20.71 5.52 28.42
N ASP A 680 -20.71 5.12 27.15
CA ASP A 680 -21.25 3.85 26.64
C ASP A 680 -20.58 2.58 27.21
N VAL A 681 -19.24 2.60 27.32
CA VAL A 681 -18.45 1.44 27.75
C VAL A 681 -18.66 1.16 29.25
N THR A 682 -18.84 2.21 30.05
CA THR A 682 -19.12 2.11 31.48
C THR A 682 -20.47 1.44 31.72
N MET A 683 -21.47 1.80 30.91
CA MET A 683 -22.80 1.17 30.97
C MET A 683 -22.75 -0.31 30.67
N GLU A 684 -22.03 -0.69 29.62
CA GLU A 684 -21.94 -2.09 29.21
C GLU A 684 -21.12 -2.93 30.19
N TYR A 685 -20.11 -2.33 30.85
CA TYR A 685 -19.41 -2.96 31.97
C TYR A 685 -20.35 -3.23 33.16
N LEU A 686 -21.16 -2.25 33.55
CA LEU A 686 -22.13 -2.43 34.65
C LEU A 686 -23.17 -3.51 34.33
N LYS A 687 -23.66 -3.58 33.09
CA LYS A 687 -24.54 -4.68 32.64
C LYS A 687 -23.85 -6.03 32.73
N MET A 688 -22.63 -6.14 32.19
CA MET A 688 -21.81 -7.36 32.25
C MET A 688 -21.66 -7.87 33.70
N MET A 689 -21.46 -6.97 34.65
CA MET A 689 -21.31 -7.33 36.07
C MET A 689 -22.64 -7.61 36.76
N SER A 690 -23.73 -6.94 36.39
CA SER A 690 -25.06 -7.24 36.93
C SER A 690 -25.52 -8.67 36.63
N VAL A 691 -25.10 -9.25 35.50
CA VAL A 691 -25.35 -10.67 35.13
C VAL A 691 -24.56 -11.64 36.01
N HIS A 692 -23.35 -11.26 36.46
CA HIS A 692 -22.51 -12.10 37.31
C HIS A 692 -22.87 -11.97 38.81
N CYS A 693 -23.56 -10.90 39.22
CA CYS A 693 -23.94 -10.62 40.60
C CYS A 693 -25.28 -11.25 41.05
N HIS A 694 -25.86 -12.21 40.31
CA HIS A 694 -27.11 -12.90 40.69
C HIS A 694 -27.04 -13.77 41.97
N GLN A 695 -25.98 -13.65 42.77
CA GLN A 695 -25.80 -14.42 44.01
C GLN A 695 -25.71 -13.59 45.29
N SER A 696 -25.88 -12.25 45.25
CA SER A 696 -25.90 -11.44 46.48
C SER A 696 -26.97 -10.33 46.46
N GLU A 697 -27.56 -10.06 47.63
CA GLU A 697 -28.75 -9.22 47.90
C GLU A 697 -28.66 -7.72 47.51
N ASP A 698 -27.63 -7.28 46.79
CA ASP A 698 -27.40 -5.88 46.39
C ASP A 698 -28.20 -5.45 45.15
N VAL A 699 -29.49 -5.77 45.14
CA VAL A 699 -30.45 -5.41 44.08
C VAL A 699 -30.72 -3.91 44.06
N VAL A 700 -30.61 -3.21 45.20
CA VAL A 700 -31.05 -1.80 45.34
C VAL A 700 -30.06 -0.79 44.75
N ALA A 701 -28.76 -0.99 44.91
CA ALA A 701 -27.74 -0.09 44.32
C ALA A 701 -27.70 -0.23 42.79
N ASN A 702 -27.81 -1.47 42.29
CA ASN A 702 -27.96 -1.76 40.87
C ASN A 702 -29.27 -1.19 40.31
N GLN A 703 -30.39 -1.28 41.03
CA GLN A 703 -31.65 -0.65 40.62
C GLN A 703 -31.54 0.86 40.55
N ARG A 704 -30.91 1.54 41.52
CA ARG A 704 -30.76 3.00 41.49
C ARG A 704 -29.85 3.46 40.35
N LEU A 705 -28.74 2.76 40.09
CA LEU A 705 -27.88 3.04 38.93
C LEU A 705 -28.60 2.74 37.62
N GLN A 706 -29.28 1.59 37.50
CA GLN A 706 -30.10 1.27 36.33
C GLN A 706 -31.21 2.30 36.11
N THR A 707 -31.88 2.77 37.17
CA THR A 707 -32.92 3.81 37.07
C THR A 707 -32.32 5.15 36.67
N PHE A 708 -31.16 5.52 37.23
CA PHE A 708 -30.42 6.73 36.85
C PHE A 708 -30.03 6.72 35.36
N PHE A 709 -29.53 5.59 34.85
CA PHE A 709 -29.12 5.48 33.46
C PHE A 709 -30.27 5.18 32.49
N ASN A 710 -31.36 4.56 32.93
CA ASN A 710 -32.58 4.40 32.11
C ASN A 710 -33.34 5.73 32.00
N SER A 711 -33.25 6.60 33.00
CA SER A 711 -33.86 7.95 32.97
C SER A 711 -33.03 8.97 32.18
N HIS A 712 -31.74 8.72 31.98
CA HIS A 712 -30.86 9.54 31.15
C HIS A 712 -30.49 8.71 29.90
N SER A 713 -31.24 8.84 28.81
CA SER A 713 -30.93 8.20 27.53
C SER A 713 -29.60 8.73 26.97
N VAL A 714 -28.49 8.18 27.45
CA VAL A 714 -27.16 8.52 26.96
C VAL A 714 -27.02 7.94 25.56
N PRO A 715 -26.81 8.77 24.53
CA PRO A 715 -26.68 8.28 23.18
C PRO A 715 -25.39 7.46 23.03
N GLN A 716 -25.55 6.18 22.66
CA GLN A 716 -24.45 5.22 22.50
C GLN A 716 -23.64 5.44 21.22
N HIS A 717 -23.01 6.61 21.10
CA HIS A 717 -22.41 7.06 19.85
C HIS A 717 -21.25 6.18 19.38
N ARG A 718 -20.45 5.58 20.27
CA ARG A 718 -19.24 4.84 19.88
C ARG A 718 -19.48 3.35 19.79
N LEU A 719 -20.25 2.79 20.72
CA LEU A 719 -20.65 1.38 20.69
C LEU A 719 -21.60 1.11 19.50
N GLY A 720 -22.53 2.04 19.24
CA GLY A 720 -23.44 1.96 18.09
C GLY A 720 -22.73 2.02 16.74
N ASN A 721 -21.70 2.88 16.62
CA ASN A 721 -20.86 2.93 15.42
C ASN A 721 -20.09 1.62 15.22
N MET A 722 -19.54 1.05 16.30
CA MET A 722 -18.87 -0.25 16.25
C MET A 722 -19.82 -1.34 15.74
N PHE A 723 -21.05 -1.41 16.28
CA PHE A 723 -22.04 -2.40 15.83
C PHE A 723 -22.44 -2.21 14.38
N THR A 724 -22.61 -0.96 13.94
CA THR A 724 -22.92 -0.64 12.54
C THR A 724 -21.80 -1.11 11.61
N VAL A 725 -20.55 -0.80 11.93
CA VAL A 725 -19.37 -1.25 11.16
C VAL A 725 -19.30 -2.77 11.14
N LEU A 726 -19.43 -3.44 12.29
CA LEU A 726 -19.35 -4.91 12.34
C LEU A 726 -20.47 -5.55 11.51
N ASN A 727 -21.69 -5.04 11.60
CA ASN A 727 -22.83 -5.56 10.83
C ASN A 727 -22.61 -5.41 9.31
N GLU A 728 -22.14 -4.24 8.87
CA GLU A 728 -21.79 -4.00 7.47
C GLU A 728 -20.68 -4.93 6.99
N LYS A 729 -19.62 -5.13 7.80
CA LYS A 729 -18.50 -6.00 7.41
C LYS A 729 -18.90 -7.48 7.45
N ILE A 730 -19.75 -7.92 8.37
CA ILE A 730 -20.32 -9.27 8.35
C ILE A 730 -21.14 -9.46 7.08
N SER A 731 -21.96 -8.48 6.70
CA SER A 731 -22.75 -8.52 5.46
C SER A 731 -21.84 -8.54 4.22
N GLN A 732 -20.71 -7.83 4.27
CA GLN A 732 -19.73 -7.75 3.18
C GLN A 732 -18.93 -9.04 2.99
N TYR A 733 -18.47 -9.68 4.07
CA TYR A 733 -17.58 -10.85 4.00
C TYR A 733 -18.29 -12.19 4.25
N GLY A 734 -19.51 -12.18 4.77
CA GLY A 734 -20.31 -13.37 5.09
C GLY A 734 -19.53 -14.38 5.95
N HIS A 735 -19.55 -15.65 5.54
CA HIS A 735 -18.83 -16.73 6.23
C HIS A 735 -17.30 -16.62 6.22
N THR A 736 -16.73 -15.71 5.42
CA THR A 736 -15.28 -15.46 5.39
C THR A 736 -14.85 -14.37 6.38
N PHE A 737 -15.78 -13.75 7.09
CA PHE A 737 -15.51 -12.70 8.06
C PHE A 737 -14.53 -13.17 9.14
N ARG A 738 -13.41 -12.45 9.28
CA ARG A 738 -12.38 -12.66 10.31
C ARG A 738 -11.84 -11.30 10.77
N CYS A 739 -12.18 -10.92 12.00
CA CYS A 739 -11.93 -9.57 12.50
C CYS A 739 -10.94 -9.53 13.68
N ILE A 740 -10.06 -8.51 13.69
CA ILE A 740 -9.26 -8.15 14.87
C ILE A 740 -9.69 -6.76 15.34
N LEU A 741 -10.16 -6.66 16.58
CA LEU A 741 -10.59 -5.42 17.22
C LEU A 741 -9.56 -4.98 18.27
N PHE A 742 -8.90 -3.85 18.06
CA PHE A 742 -7.91 -3.30 18.97
C PHE A 742 -8.50 -2.30 19.98
N VAL A 743 -8.11 -2.47 21.25
CA VAL A 743 -8.49 -1.61 22.38
C VAL A 743 -7.27 -1.22 23.23
N LYS A 744 -7.31 -0.07 23.90
CA LYS A 744 -6.24 0.42 24.78
C LYS A 744 -6.22 -0.30 26.13
N GLN A 745 -7.39 -0.58 26.68
CA GLN A 745 -7.53 -1.12 28.04
C GLN A 745 -7.96 -2.59 28.02
N ARG A 746 -7.38 -3.38 28.91
CA ARG A 746 -7.69 -4.82 29.02
C ARG A 746 -9.11 -5.10 29.50
N ILE A 747 -9.65 -4.25 30.37
CA ILE A 747 -11.03 -4.42 30.86
C ILE A 747 -12.03 -4.30 29.71
N VAL A 748 -11.75 -3.41 28.76
CA VAL A 748 -12.59 -3.15 27.58
C VAL A 748 -12.65 -4.37 26.65
N THR A 749 -11.64 -5.25 26.61
CA THR A 749 -11.72 -6.47 25.79
C THR A 749 -12.88 -7.36 26.21
N HIS A 750 -13.08 -7.51 27.52
CA HIS A 750 -14.17 -8.33 28.09
C HIS A 750 -15.52 -7.63 27.96
N VAL A 751 -15.56 -6.32 28.20
CA VAL A 751 -16.78 -5.51 28.04
C VAL A 751 -17.31 -5.60 26.61
N LEU A 752 -16.46 -5.39 25.61
CA LEU A 752 -16.88 -5.43 24.20
C LEU A 752 -17.25 -6.85 23.76
N LYS A 753 -16.57 -7.88 24.29
CA LYS A 753 -16.96 -9.28 24.05
C LYS A 753 -18.40 -9.51 24.52
N HIS A 754 -18.71 -9.14 25.75
CA HIS A 754 -20.06 -9.25 26.30
C HIS A 754 -21.08 -8.45 25.49
N ALA A 755 -20.74 -7.21 25.11
CA ALA A 755 -21.60 -6.36 24.30
C ALA A 755 -21.97 -7.00 22.95
N ILE A 756 -21.00 -7.67 22.31
CA ILE A 756 -21.18 -8.35 21.02
C ILE A 756 -22.02 -9.62 21.19
N GLU A 757 -21.75 -10.42 22.21
CA GLU A 757 -22.48 -11.66 22.50
C GLU A 757 -23.93 -11.40 22.91
N SER A 758 -24.18 -10.31 23.65
CA SER A 758 -25.52 -9.88 24.08
C SER A 758 -26.34 -9.23 22.95
N HIS A 759 -25.72 -8.85 21.83
CA HIS A 759 -26.42 -8.20 20.73
C HIS A 759 -27.16 -9.24 19.86
N PRO A 760 -28.48 -9.09 19.57
CA PRO A 760 -29.31 -10.12 18.92
C PRO A 760 -28.75 -10.65 17.59
N TYR A 761 -28.26 -9.74 16.74
CA TYR A 761 -27.67 -10.11 15.45
C TYR A 761 -26.19 -10.54 15.54
N LEU A 762 -25.36 -9.80 16.28
CA LEU A 762 -23.92 -10.07 16.31
C LEU A 762 -23.57 -11.33 17.10
N GLY A 763 -24.28 -11.63 18.20
CA GLY A 763 -24.03 -12.82 19.02
C GLY A 763 -24.27 -14.14 18.28
N SER A 764 -25.11 -14.14 17.24
CA SER A 764 -25.34 -15.31 16.38
C SER A 764 -24.34 -15.46 15.23
N HIS A 765 -23.58 -14.41 14.92
CA HIS A 765 -22.65 -14.38 13.77
C HIS A 765 -21.18 -14.21 14.17
N ILE A 766 -20.88 -13.82 15.41
CA ILE A 766 -19.54 -13.57 15.92
C ILE A 766 -19.25 -14.48 17.11
N ASN A 767 -18.16 -15.24 17.00
CA ASN A 767 -17.51 -15.91 18.11
C ASN A 767 -16.20 -15.17 18.44
N ALA A 768 -16.24 -14.38 19.52
CA ALA A 768 -15.15 -13.49 19.92
C ALA A 768 -14.27 -14.08 21.04
N ARG A 769 -12.94 -13.95 20.89
CA ARG A 769 -11.94 -14.28 21.92
C ARG A 769 -11.15 -13.05 22.36
N CYS A 770 -10.84 -12.94 23.65
CA CYS A 770 -10.03 -11.86 24.22
C CYS A 770 -8.53 -12.20 24.17
N LEU A 771 -7.67 -11.19 23.93
CA LEU A 771 -6.22 -11.38 23.88
C LEU A 771 -5.45 -10.18 24.47
N TYR A 772 -4.73 -10.39 25.57
CA TYR A 772 -3.85 -9.38 26.16
C TYR A 772 -2.71 -10.01 26.97
N SER A 773 -1.73 -9.21 27.37
CA SER A 773 -0.57 -9.68 28.14
C SER A 773 -0.96 -10.33 29.47
N THR A 774 -0.51 -11.57 29.67
CA THR A 774 -0.75 -12.36 30.89
C THR A 774 0.07 -11.92 32.11
N LYS A 775 0.98 -10.94 31.95
CA LYS A 775 1.83 -10.43 33.06
C LYS A 775 1.07 -9.60 34.10
N ALA A 776 -0.10 -9.07 33.73
CA ALA A 776 -0.98 -8.41 34.68
C ALA A 776 -2.43 -8.63 34.24
N PRO A 777 -3.38 -8.77 35.18
CA PRO A 777 -4.77 -9.03 34.86
C PRO A 777 -5.47 -7.77 34.30
N ALA A 778 -6.71 -7.93 33.81
CA ALA A 778 -7.57 -6.83 33.36
C ALA A 778 -8.27 -6.16 34.55
N SER A 779 -8.93 -6.99 35.37
CA SER A 779 -9.27 -6.70 36.76
C SER A 779 -8.87 -7.91 37.58
N ALA A 780 -8.89 -7.79 38.90
CA ALA A 780 -8.64 -8.91 39.79
C ALA A 780 -9.53 -10.14 39.50
N SER A 781 -10.80 -9.94 39.14
CA SER A 781 -11.70 -11.01 38.70
C SER A 781 -11.60 -11.39 37.20
N LEU A 782 -10.91 -10.61 36.38
CA LEU A 782 -10.84 -10.79 34.93
C LEU A 782 -9.39 -10.87 34.47
N SER A 783 -8.90 -12.08 34.24
CA SER A 783 -7.53 -12.34 33.81
C SER A 783 -7.49 -13.39 32.69
N LEU A 784 -6.40 -13.39 31.91
CA LEU A 784 -6.14 -14.43 30.92
C LEU A 784 -4.92 -15.20 31.37
N SER A 785 -5.01 -16.52 31.40
CA SER A 785 -3.88 -17.42 31.57
C SER A 785 -3.06 -17.54 30.29
N LYS A 786 -1.85 -18.12 30.41
CA LYS A 786 -1.01 -18.42 29.23
C LYS A 786 -1.67 -19.43 28.30
N HIS A 787 -2.38 -20.42 28.85
CA HIS A 787 -3.07 -21.46 28.08
C HIS A 787 -4.25 -20.86 27.30
N GLU A 788 -5.12 -20.10 27.98
CA GLU A 788 -6.26 -19.44 27.32
C GLU A 788 -5.83 -18.45 26.23
N SER A 789 -4.70 -17.77 26.42
CA SER A 789 -4.15 -16.89 25.38
C SER A 789 -3.67 -17.66 24.15
N ALA A 790 -3.09 -18.86 24.35
CA ALA A 790 -2.68 -19.74 23.26
C ALA A 790 -3.90 -20.37 22.55
N ASP A 791 -4.91 -20.79 23.31
CA ASP A 791 -6.17 -21.32 22.79
C ASP A 791 -6.91 -20.28 21.96
N ALA A 792 -6.97 -19.02 22.43
CA ALA A 792 -7.59 -17.93 21.69
C ALA A 792 -6.96 -17.72 20.30
N ILE A 793 -5.63 -17.85 20.20
CA ILE A 793 -4.90 -17.78 18.93
C ILE A 793 -5.22 -19.01 18.06
N SER A 794 -5.20 -20.21 18.63
CA SER A 794 -5.50 -21.47 17.92
C SER A 794 -6.94 -21.51 17.39
N ASP A 795 -7.91 -21.09 18.19
CA ASP A 795 -9.32 -20.99 17.81
C ASP A 795 -9.52 -20.00 16.66
N PHE A 796 -8.84 -18.86 16.70
CA PHE A 796 -8.91 -17.86 15.62
C PHE A 796 -8.28 -18.39 14.31
N LEU A 797 -7.18 -19.12 14.43
CA LEU A 797 -6.49 -19.72 13.29
C LEU A 797 -7.27 -20.86 12.63
N SER A 798 -7.82 -21.75 13.44
CA SER A 798 -8.68 -22.86 12.99
C SER A 798 -10.03 -22.39 12.45
N GLY A 799 -10.40 -21.13 12.68
CA GLY A 799 -11.68 -20.55 12.27
C GLY A 799 -12.83 -20.87 13.23
N LYS A 800 -12.55 -21.52 14.37
CA LYS A 800 -13.54 -21.71 15.46
C LYS A 800 -13.97 -20.36 16.04
N ALA A 801 -13.04 -19.43 16.19
CA ALA A 801 -13.31 -18.03 16.47
C ALA A 801 -13.13 -17.20 15.20
N ASN A 802 -14.07 -16.30 14.92
CA ASN A 802 -14.02 -15.40 13.78
C ASN A 802 -13.73 -13.94 14.19
N MET A 803 -13.62 -13.66 15.48
CA MET A 803 -13.21 -12.35 15.98
C MET A 803 -12.23 -12.45 17.15
N MET A 804 -11.24 -11.56 17.16
CA MET A 804 -10.27 -11.43 18.24
C MET A 804 -10.26 -10.00 18.76
N ILE A 805 -10.46 -9.82 20.06
CA ILE A 805 -10.45 -8.51 20.73
C ILE A 805 -9.16 -8.39 21.53
N ALA A 806 -8.25 -7.51 21.08
CA ALA A 806 -6.88 -7.50 21.55
C ALA A 806 -6.41 -6.12 22.04
N THR A 807 -5.47 -6.10 22.99
CA THR A 807 -4.79 -4.86 23.38
C THR A 807 -3.58 -4.55 22.48
N ASN A 808 -3.14 -3.28 22.43
CA ASN A 808 -1.94 -2.88 21.66
C ASN A 808 -0.67 -3.69 22.00
N VAL A 809 -0.59 -4.34 23.16
CA VAL A 809 0.54 -5.24 23.49
C VAL A 809 0.58 -6.49 22.58
N ALA A 810 -0.54 -6.87 21.98
CA ALA A 810 -0.64 -7.93 20.98
C ALA A 810 -0.37 -7.44 19.54
N GLU A 811 -0.32 -6.11 19.31
CA GLU A 811 -0.08 -5.47 18.01
C GLU A 811 1.34 -5.76 17.48
N GLU A 812 2.33 -5.61 18.38
CA GLU A 812 3.76 -5.68 18.07
C GLU A 812 4.31 -7.13 18.01
N GLY A 813 3.59 -8.16 18.47
CA GLY A 813 4.23 -9.46 18.79
C GLY A 813 3.49 -10.76 18.50
N ILE A 814 2.29 -10.75 17.90
CA ILE A 814 1.57 -11.98 17.52
C ILE A 814 1.44 -12.02 16.00
N ASP A 815 2.31 -12.80 15.35
CA ASP A 815 2.14 -13.14 13.94
C ASP A 815 1.22 -14.36 13.84
N ILE A 816 -0.04 -14.12 13.46
CA ILE A 816 -1.10 -15.12 13.28
C ILE A 816 -0.76 -15.90 12.00
N PRO A 817 -0.23 -17.13 12.09
CA PRO A 817 0.26 -17.83 10.92
C PRO A 817 -0.89 -18.29 10.02
N ALA A 818 -0.85 -17.99 8.72
CA ALA A 818 -1.54 -18.85 7.76
C ALA A 818 -0.79 -20.19 7.71
N GLY A 819 -1.16 -21.12 8.60
CA GLY A 819 -0.76 -22.53 8.63
C GLY A 819 0.56 -22.86 9.33
N ASN A 820 0.48 -23.57 10.45
CA ASN A 820 1.42 -24.66 10.75
C ASN A 820 1.14 -25.78 9.73
N TYR A 821 1.97 -25.90 8.69
CA TYR A 821 1.75 -26.84 7.58
C TYR A 821 2.44 -28.20 7.76
N GLU A 822 3.13 -28.45 8.88
CA GLU A 822 3.83 -29.72 9.14
C GLU A 822 3.04 -30.65 10.07
N GLU A 823 2.48 -30.17 11.19
CA GLU A 823 1.66 -31.02 12.08
C GLU A 823 0.29 -31.39 11.48
N MET A 824 -0.17 -30.65 10.47
CA MET A 824 -1.50 -30.79 9.86
C MET A 824 -1.51 -31.72 8.63
N LYS A 825 -0.33 -32.18 8.17
CA LYS A 825 -0.18 -33.13 7.05
C LYS A 825 -0.84 -34.48 7.31
N HIS A 826 -0.90 -34.93 8.56
CA HIS A 826 -1.41 -36.26 8.89
C HIS A 826 -2.95 -36.36 8.92
N PHE A 827 -3.66 -35.23 8.96
CA PHE A 827 -5.13 -35.21 9.04
C PHE A 827 -5.83 -34.85 7.72
N ILE A 828 -5.16 -34.13 6.81
CA ILE A 828 -5.79 -33.58 5.58
C ILE A 828 -5.64 -34.49 4.35
N PHE A 829 -4.89 -35.59 4.43
CA PHE A 829 -4.73 -36.49 3.28
C PHE A 829 -5.97 -37.36 2.95
N LYS A 830 -7.15 -37.10 3.56
CA LYS A 830 -8.35 -37.92 3.39
C LYS A 830 -9.56 -37.27 2.72
N SER A 831 -9.50 -35.99 2.32
CA SER A 831 -10.60 -35.37 1.56
C SER A 831 -10.09 -34.61 0.33
N HIS A 832 -10.29 -35.21 -0.85
CA HIS A 832 -10.48 -34.45 -2.08
C HIS A 832 -11.71 -33.54 -1.91
N TYR A 833 -11.66 -32.32 -2.47
CA TYR A 833 -12.61 -31.20 -2.34
C TYR A 833 -12.38 -30.25 -1.14
N LEU A 834 -11.83 -29.06 -1.46
CA LEU A 834 -11.77 -27.77 -0.71
C LEU A 834 -10.34 -27.21 -0.56
N THR A 835 -9.78 -26.67 -1.64
CA THR A 835 -8.60 -25.79 -1.56
C THR A 835 -9.02 -24.34 -1.30
N THR A 836 -9.69 -24.10 -0.17
CA THR A 836 -9.90 -22.75 0.37
C THR A 836 -8.65 -22.37 1.15
N SER A 837 -7.84 -21.48 0.60
CA SER A 837 -6.69 -20.87 1.28
C SER A 837 -7.18 -20.15 2.54
N ILE A 838 -6.91 -20.70 3.72
CA ILE A 838 -7.31 -20.11 5.01
C ILE A 838 -6.57 -18.77 5.20
N ALA A 839 -7.33 -17.68 5.22
CA ALA A 839 -6.86 -16.29 5.28
C ALA A 839 -6.50 -15.82 6.70
N PRO A 840 -5.41 -15.05 6.92
CA PRO A 840 -5.25 -14.18 8.08
C PRO A 840 -6.22 -12.98 7.96
N ALA A 841 -6.76 -12.51 9.09
CA ALA A 841 -7.86 -11.52 9.21
C ALA A 841 -8.12 -10.58 8.02
N ASN A 842 -9.37 -10.54 7.54
CA ASN A 842 -9.80 -9.64 6.46
C ASN A 842 -10.42 -8.33 6.99
N VAL A 843 -10.61 -8.18 8.30
CA VAL A 843 -11.07 -6.94 8.92
C VAL A 843 -10.21 -6.61 10.14
N VAL A 844 -9.75 -5.37 10.24
CA VAL A 844 -9.07 -4.83 11.42
C VAL A 844 -9.76 -3.54 11.83
N VAL A 845 -10.17 -3.45 13.09
CA VAL A 845 -10.89 -2.30 13.65
C VAL A 845 -10.15 -1.76 14.85
N TYR A 846 -9.89 -0.46 14.89
CA TYR A 846 -9.43 0.23 16.10
C TYR A 846 -10.62 0.86 16.80
N PHE A 847 -10.95 0.33 17.98
CA PHE A 847 -11.97 0.94 18.82
C PHE A 847 -11.48 2.28 19.37
N ASP A 848 -10.22 2.33 19.83
CA ASP A 848 -9.54 3.49 20.42
C ASP A 848 -8.63 4.25 19.45
N LYS A 849 -8.42 5.54 19.73
CA LYS A 849 -7.51 6.42 18.97
C LYS A 849 -6.08 5.87 18.93
N VAL A 850 -5.46 5.84 17.75
CA VAL A 850 -4.06 5.41 17.59
C VAL A 850 -3.09 6.49 18.08
N ASP A 851 -2.08 6.11 18.86
CA ASP A 851 -1.14 7.06 19.50
C ASP A 851 0.13 7.35 18.70
N HIS A 852 0.62 6.38 17.91
CA HIS A 852 1.91 6.43 17.22
C HIS A 852 1.85 5.81 15.82
N ALA A 853 2.74 6.27 14.92
CA ALA A 853 2.84 5.76 13.54
C ALA A 853 3.22 4.27 13.47
N VAL A 854 4.00 3.76 14.44
CA VAL A 854 4.37 2.34 14.52
C VAL A 854 3.12 1.45 14.64
N SER A 855 2.21 1.80 15.56
CA SER A 855 0.92 1.11 15.73
C SER A 855 0.06 1.20 14.47
N TYR A 856 -0.02 2.39 13.85
CA TYR A 856 -0.75 2.57 12.60
C TYR A 856 -0.27 1.64 11.47
N VAL A 857 1.04 1.55 11.25
CA VAL A 857 1.66 0.70 10.22
C VAL A 857 1.46 -0.79 10.55
N GLN A 858 1.66 -1.19 11.80
CA GLN A 858 1.51 -2.58 12.23
C GLN A 858 0.06 -3.07 12.14
N GLY A 859 -0.91 -2.26 12.56
CA GLY A 859 -2.34 -2.56 12.45
C GLY A 859 -2.81 -2.72 11.01
N ARG A 860 -2.42 -1.80 10.12
CA ARG A 860 -2.66 -1.94 8.66
C ARG A 860 -2.01 -3.19 8.10
N GLY A 861 -0.80 -3.47 8.56
CA GLY A 861 -0.07 -4.69 8.26
C GLY A 861 -0.73 -5.97 8.76
N ARG A 862 -1.87 -5.98 9.47
CA ARG A 862 -2.62 -7.21 9.81
C ARG A 862 -3.76 -7.52 8.83
N ALA A 863 -4.31 -6.51 8.16
CA ALA A 863 -5.37 -6.62 7.13
C ALA A 863 -4.76 -6.75 5.72
N ARG A 864 -4.05 -7.85 5.45
CA ARG A 864 -3.11 -7.95 4.29
C ARG A 864 -3.75 -8.36 2.97
N GLN A 865 -4.92 -8.98 2.97
CA GLN A 865 -5.50 -9.56 1.75
C GLN A 865 -6.21 -8.51 0.89
N ALA A 866 -6.23 -8.73 -0.42
CA ALA A 866 -6.97 -7.88 -1.34
C ALA A 866 -8.45 -7.80 -0.93
N GLY A 867 -8.93 -6.59 -0.69
CA GLY A 867 -10.29 -6.36 -0.18
C GLY A 867 -10.42 -6.45 1.34
N SER A 868 -9.34 -6.51 2.12
CA SER A 868 -9.41 -6.39 3.59
C SER A 868 -9.73 -4.97 4.02
N SER A 869 -10.49 -4.81 5.10
CA SER A 869 -10.88 -3.52 5.65
C SER A 869 -10.03 -3.11 6.86
N PHE A 870 -9.52 -1.88 6.87
CA PHE A 870 -8.88 -1.26 8.03
C PHE A 870 -9.71 -0.06 8.48
N VAL A 871 -10.34 -0.16 9.65
CA VAL A 871 -11.34 0.81 10.16
C VAL A 871 -10.85 1.43 11.46
N MET A 872 -11.04 2.74 11.60
CA MET A 872 -10.75 3.48 12.83
C MET A 872 -12.02 4.21 13.29
N LEU A 873 -12.50 3.91 14.49
CA LEU A 873 -13.75 4.50 15.00
C LEU A 873 -13.56 5.91 15.56
N ASP A 874 -12.33 6.29 15.89
CA ASP A 874 -12.02 7.60 16.47
C ASP A 874 -10.58 8.04 16.15
N GLU A 875 -10.37 9.35 15.97
CA GLU A 875 -9.06 9.93 15.65
C GLU A 875 -8.63 11.01 16.64
N ARG A 876 -7.31 11.24 16.73
CA ARG A 876 -6.77 12.33 17.55
C ARG A 876 -6.84 13.64 16.78
N ARG A 877 -7.42 14.67 17.38
CA ARG A 877 -7.43 16.03 16.80
C ARG A 877 -6.04 16.64 16.66
N ASP A 878 -5.13 16.35 17.60
CA ASP A 878 -3.75 16.84 17.53
C ASP A 878 -2.86 16.03 16.58
N ARG A 879 -3.28 14.82 16.22
CA ARG A 879 -2.54 13.88 15.34
C ARG A 879 -3.52 13.06 14.51
N PRO A 880 -4.14 13.66 13.50
CA PRO A 880 -5.10 12.97 12.64
C PRO A 880 -4.41 11.84 11.86
N VAL A 881 -5.20 10.90 11.34
CA VAL A 881 -4.67 9.76 10.57
C VAL A 881 -3.84 10.20 9.37
N SER A 882 -4.23 11.31 8.73
CA SER A 882 -3.47 11.95 7.65
C SER A 882 -2.05 12.36 8.08
N MET A 883 -1.90 12.85 9.32
CA MET A 883 -0.59 13.20 9.88
C MET A 883 0.26 11.96 10.18
N LEU A 884 -0.35 10.87 10.66
CA LEU A 884 0.35 9.60 10.88
C LEU A 884 0.82 8.97 9.56
N ALA A 885 0.01 9.05 8.50
CA ALA A 885 0.37 8.61 7.15
C ALA A 885 1.44 9.51 6.51
N ALA A 886 1.37 10.83 6.73
CA ALA A 886 2.43 11.76 6.33
C ALA A 886 3.75 11.47 7.09
N GLN A 887 3.66 11.09 8.36
CA GLN A 887 4.81 10.70 9.17
C GLN A 887 5.46 9.40 8.69
N GLU A 888 4.66 8.40 8.28
CA GLU A 888 5.14 7.19 7.61
C GLU A 888 5.93 7.56 6.34
N SER A 889 5.33 8.36 5.47
CA SER A 889 5.97 8.86 4.23
C SER A 889 7.27 9.61 4.52
N GLN A 890 7.28 10.45 5.56
CA GLN A 890 8.47 11.18 5.98
C GLN A 890 9.58 10.26 6.52
N GLN A 891 9.23 9.20 7.25
CA GLN A 891 10.22 8.20 7.68
C GLN A 891 10.85 7.48 6.49
N HIS A 892 10.07 7.19 5.44
CA HIS A 892 10.62 6.65 4.19
C HIS A 892 11.59 7.63 3.51
N THR A 893 11.25 8.92 3.44
CA THR A 893 12.17 9.95 2.91
C THR A 893 13.47 10.04 3.72
N ILE A 894 13.38 9.95 5.05
CA ILE A 894 14.56 10.01 5.94
C ILE A 894 15.41 8.74 5.82
N ALA A 895 14.78 7.58 5.65
CA ALA A 895 15.47 6.32 5.40
C ALA A 895 16.20 6.34 4.05
N ALA A 896 15.55 6.88 3.01
CA ALA A 896 16.13 7.01 1.67
C ALA A 896 17.32 7.97 1.66
N ASN A 897 17.19 9.12 2.31
CA ASN A 897 18.23 10.17 2.32
C ASN A 897 19.20 10.03 3.53
N PHE A 898 19.39 8.83 4.07
CA PHE A 898 20.22 8.63 5.25
C PHE A 898 21.71 8.69 4.88
N ASP A 899 22.43 9.70 5.39
CA ASP A 899 23.89 9.83 5.25
C ASP A 899 24.58 9.55 6.61
N PRO A 900 25.44 8.51 6.71
CA PRO A 900 26.17 8.20 7.94
C PRO A 900 27.15 9.31 8.37
N GLY A 901 27.60 10.16 7.45
CA GLY A 901 28.56 11.25 7.71
C GLY A 901 27.95 12.51 8.33
N GLN A 902 26.69 12.83 8.03
CA GLN A 902 25.95 13.96 8.63
C GLN A 902 25.36 13.64 10.01
N ALA A 903 25.28 12.36 10.38
CA ALA A 903 24.61 11.89 11.58
C ALA A 903 25.46 11.95 12.86
N LEU A 904 26.67 12.52 12.82
CA LEU A 904 27.41 12.83 14.03
C LEU A 904 26.68 13.98 14.74
N PRO A 905 26.15 13.79 15.95
CA PRO A 905 25.76 14.94 16.75
C PRO A 905 27.01 15.78 16.88
N ASP A 906 26.98 16.99 16.30
CA ASP A 906 28.03 17.98 16.42
C ASP A 906 28.46 17.98 17.90
N PRO A 907 29.69 17.53 18.21
CA PRO A 907 30.11 17.31 19.60
C PRO A 907 29.94 18.59 20.40
N GLU A 908 30.06 19.76 19.76
CA GLU A 908 29.78 21.05 20.37
C GLU A 908 28.30 21.23 20.74
N ARG A 909 27.35 20.80 19.91
CA ARG A 909 25.90 20.83 20.24
C ARG A 909 25.55 19.87 21.36
N GLU A 910 26.13 18.67 21.41
CA GLU A 910 25.87 17.71 22.49
C GLU A 910 26.48 18.19 23.81
N ILE A 911 27.69 18.76 23.77
CA ILE A 911 28.31 19.47 24.89
C ILE A 911 27.41 20.63 25.36
N GLN A 912 26.90 21.46 24.45
CA GLN A 912 26.01 22.59 24.77
C GLN A 912 24.68 22.12 25.38
N ALA A 913 24.05 21.09 24.81
CA ALA A 913 22.81 20.52 25.31
C ALA A 913 22.99 19.84 26.68
N GLN A 914 24.15 19.23 26.92
CA GLN A 914 24.51 18.66 28.21
C GLN A 914 24.74 19.78 29.25
N LYS A 915 25.42 20.87 28.88
CA LYS A 915 25.56 22.08 29.71
C LYS A 915 24.19 22.66 30.09
N SER A 916 23.25 22.78 29.15
CA SER A 916 21.89 23.27 29.44
C SER A 916 21.11 22.35 30.39
N ARG A 917 21.24 21.02 30.25
CA ARG A 917 20.62 20.05 31.16
C ARG A 917 21.18 20.13 32.58
N GLU A 918 22.50 20.26 32.71
CA GLU A 918 23.18 20.42 33.99
C GLU A 918 22.79 21.75 34.66
N ARG A 919 22.67 22.83 33.87
CA ARG A 919 22.19 24.15 34.33
C ARG A 919 20.74 24.11 34.83
N ASN A 920 19.84 23.44 34.10
CA ASN A 920 18.44 23.22 34.53
C ASN A 920 18.31 22.29 35.75
N GLY A 921 19.32 21.45 35.99
CA GLY A 921 19.42 20.56 37.14
C GLY A 921 20.02 21.22 38.38
N TYR A 922 20.61 22.42 38.26
CA TYR A 922 21.42 23.06 39.29
C TYR A 922 20.72 23.20 40.64
N ILE A 923 19.41 23.49 40.65
CA ILE A 923 18.59 23.62 41.87
C ILE A 923 18.65 22.34 42.74
N LEU A 924 18.79 21.16 42.13
CA LEU A 924 18.85 19.88 42.85
C LEU A 924 20.20 19.58 43.51
N LEU A 925 21.23 20.39 43.21
CA LEU A 925 22.56 20.27 43.80
C LEU A 925 22.64 20.91 45.20
N GLN A 926 21.63 21.68 45.59
CA GLN A 926 21.46 22.19 46.95
C GLN A 926 20.64 21.18 47.76
N CYS A 927 21.30 20.31 48.50
CA CYS A 927 20.61 19.24 49.21
C CYS A 927 21.24 18.94 50.57
N GLU A 928 20.41 18.72 51.58
CA GLU A 928 20.82 18.16 52.87
C GLU A 928 21.13 16.65 52.76
N VAL A 929 21.97 16.13 53.66
CA VAL A 929 22.40 14.71 53.67
C VAL A 929 21.20 13.74 53.66
N GLN A 930 20.07 14.13 54.27
CA GLN A 930 18.91 13.26 54.40
C GLN A 930 18.28 12.85 53.06
N HIS A 931 18.24 13.75 52.08
CA HIS A 931 17.58 13.56 50.78
C HIS A 931 18.55 13.30 49.62
N ALA A 932 19.85 13.16 49.92
CA ALA A 932 20.92 13.10 48.93
C ALA A 932 20.72 12.01 47.86
N ILE A 933 20.23 10.82 48.22
CA ILE A 933 19.99 9.73 47.25
C ILE A 933 18.83 10.07 46.30
N ALA A 934 17.73 10.62 46.83
CA ALA A 934 16.56 10.98 46.03
C ALA A 934 16.89 12.12 45.07
N ASN A 935 17.59 13.14 45.55
CA ASN A 935 18.00 14.28 44.73
C ASN A 935 19.06 13.91 43.71
N LEU A 936 20.00 13.02 44.04
CA LEU A 936 20.97 12.51 43.08
C LEU A 936 20.30 11.66 41.98
N ASN A 937 19.35 10.79 42.34
CA ASN A 937 18.56 10.06 41.35
C ASN A 937 17.75 10.99 40.45
N LEU A 938 17.15 12.04 41.03
CA LEU A 938 16.38 13.03 40.27
C LEU A 938 17.29 13.90 39.38
N TYR A 939 18.48 14.25 39.86
CA TYR A 939 19.50 14.98 39.11
C TYR A 939 19.99 14.16 37.92
N CYS A 940 20.41 12.90 38.14
CA CYS A 940 20.79 11.97 37.07
C CYS A 940 19.66 11.76 36.05
N LYS A 941 18.40 11.72 36.52
CA LYS A 941 17.23 11.63 35.65
C LYS A 941 17.02 12.89 34.80
N LYS A 942 17.24 14.09 35.36
CA LYS A 942 17.17 15.36 34.61
C LYS A 942 18.33 15.53 33.64
N THR A 943 19.54 15.11 34.01
CA THR A 943 20.73 15.23 33.15
C THR A 943 20.90 14.07 32.16
N LYS A 944 20.13 12.99 32.32
CA LYS A 944 20.17 11.75 31.52
C LYS A 944 21.52 11.03 31.60
N VAL A 945 22.15 11.04 32.78
CA VAL A 945 23.46 10.41 33.01
C VAL A 945 23.27 9.16 33.86
N ALA A 946 23.83 8.03 33.40
CA ALA A 946 23.88 6.80 34.17
C ALA A 946 24.98 6.91 35.25
N MET A 947 24.66 6.46 36.45
CA MET A 947 25.61 6.44 37.57
C MET A 947 26.25 5.05 37.65
N ASN A 948 27.58 5.03 37.78
CA ASN A 948 28.30 3.80 38.11
C ASN A 948 28.52 3.73 39.62
N GLU A 949 28.05 2.63 40.22
CA GLU A 949 28.24 2.31 41.64
C GLU A 949 29.21 1.13 41.76
N VAL A 950 30.28 1.33 42.52
CA VAL A 950 31.16 0.25 42.96
C VAL A 950 31.11 0.21 44.47
N ALA A 951 30.64 -0.92 45.02
CA ALA A 951 30.55 -1.13 46.45
C ALA A 951 31.54 -2.21 46.88
N SER A 952 32.41 -1.89 47.83
CA SER A 952 33.33 -2.83 48.46
C SER A 952 33.04 -2.92 49.96
N LYS A 953 33.23 -4.11 50.53
CA LYS A 953 33.13 -4.33 51.97
C LYS A 953 34.54 -4.17 52.56
N GLU A 954 34.73 -3.16 53.40
CA GLU A 954 36.00 -2.87 54.08
C GLU A 954 35.83 -3.19 55.57
N GLY A 955 36.23 -4.39 56.01
CA GLY A 955 36.09 -4.83 57.40
C GLY A 955 34.63 -4.94 57.86
N SER A 956 34.29 -4.28 58.98
CA SER A 956 32.92 -4.20 59.53
C SER A 956 32.03 -3.15 58.85
N GLY A 957 32.55 -2.39 57.89
CA GLY A 957 31.83 -1.32 57.19
C GLY A 957 31.76 -1.53 55.67
N TRP A 958 30.99 -0.66 55.03
CA TRP A 958 30.84 -0.59 53.58
C TRP A 958 31.46 0.69 53.03
N SER A 959 32.17 0.57 51.91
CA SER A 959 32.68 1.68 51.11
C SER A 959 31.97 1.68 49.76
N VAL A 960 31.38 2.82 49.38
CA VAL A 960 30.65 2.97 48.12
C VAL A 960 31.26 4.11 47.34
N LYS A 961 31.73 3.82 46.13
CA LYS A 961 32.20 4.80 45.15
C LYS A 961 31.11 5.04 44.12
N LEU A 962 30.68 6.29 44.01
CA LEU A 962 29.72 6.73 42.99
C LEU A 962 30.45 7.61 41.98
N VAL A 963 30.27 7.31 40.70
CA VAL A 963 30.86 8.07 39.59
C VAL A 963 29.75 8.65 38.73
N TYR A 964 29.75 9.98 38.62
CA TYR A 964 28.97 10.75 37.65
C TYR A 964 29.88 11.05 36.45
N LYS A 965 29.57 10.46 35.29
CA LYS A 965 30.33 10.64 34.06
C LYS A 965 29.42 11.19 32.96
N SER A 966 29.55 12.47 32.65
CA SER A 966 28.88 13.12 31.52
C SER A 966 29.88 13.50 30.43
N VAL A 967 29.38 13.96 29.28
CA VAL A 967 30.21 14.45 28.15
C VAL A 967 31.01 15.70 28.55
N THR A 968 30.52 16.46 29.54
CA THR A 968 31.15 17.71 30.01
C THR A 968 32.08 17.50 31.19
N ARG A 969 31.82 16.52 32.07
CA ARG A 969 32.60 16.33 33.30
C ARG A 969 32.54 14.90 33.84
N THR A 970 33.60 14.50 34.53
CA THR A 970 33.64 13.25 35.31
C THR A 970 33.94 13.59 36.75
N VAL A 971 33.02 13.24 37.66
CA VAL A 971 33.15 13.49 39.10
C VAL A 971 32.89 12.20 39.83
N ALA A 972 33.76 11.85 40.78
CA ALA A 972 33.62 10.68 41.62
C ALA A 972 33.66 11.08 43.09
N ALA A 973 32.86 10.41 43.91
CA ALA A 973 32.92 10.56 45.36
C ALA A 973 32.77 9.20 46.04
N ASN A 974 33.45 9.07 47.17
CA ASN A 974 33.41 7.89 48.01
C ASN A 974 32.64 8.21 49.29
N GLY A 975 31.89 7.24 49.79
CA GLY A 975 31.23 7.31 51.09
C GLY A 975 31.47 6.03 51.87
N LYS A 976 31.70 6.18 53.18
CA LYS A 976 31.86 5.06 54.12
C LYS A 976 30.68 5.04 55.08
N GLY A 977 30.26 3.85 55.51
CA GLY A 977 29.17 3.71 56.48
C GLY A 977 29.04 2.29 57.00
N GLN A 978 28.39 2.11 58.14
CA GLN A 978 28.21 0.79 58.75
C GLN A 978 27.42 -0.19 57.86
N ASN A 979 26.44 0.32 57.11
CA ASN A 979 25.65 -0.46 56.16
C ASN A 979 25.77 0.13 54.75
N LYS A 980 25.63 -0.71 53.71
CA LYS A 980 25.69 -0.27 52.30
C LYS A 980 24.82 0.96 52.00
N LYS A 981 23.65 1.05 52.63
CA LYS A 981 22.71 2.18 52.46
C LYS A 981 23.24 3.50 53.06
N SER A 982 23.92 3.46 54.22
CA SER A 982 24.50 4.66 54.82
C SER A 982 25.76 5.11 54.07
N ALA A 983 26.61 4.17 53.66
CA ALA A 983 27.77 4.43 52.81
C ALA A 983 27.37 5.09 51.48
N LYS A 984 26.32 4.56 50.82
CA LYS A 984 25.76 5.13 49.58
C LYS A 984 25.15 6.52 49.78
N LYS A 985 24.51 6.80 50.92
CA LYS A 985 23.93 8.10 51.24
C LYS A 985 25.00 9.18 51.39
N GLN A 986 26.10 8.86 52.06
CA GLN A 986 27.23 9.75 52.24
C GLN A 986 27.98 9.97 50.92
N ALA A 987 28.19 8.92 50.13
CA ALA A 987 28.76 9.02 48.78
C ALA A 987 27.91 9.93 47.87
N ALA A 988 26.57 9.82 47.96
CA ALA A 988 25.65 10.63 47.17
C ALA A 988 25.72 12.12 47.53
N TYR A 989 25.80 12.44 48.82
CA TYR A 989 25.93 13.82 49.30
C TYR A 989 27.27 14.44 48.85
N SER A 990 28.37 13.73 49.05
CA SER A 990 29.70 14.19 48.60
C SER A 990 29.77 14.36 47.08
N LEU A 991 29.10 13.49 46.32
CA LEU A 991 29.03 13.60 44.86
C LEU A 991 28.25 14.84 44.40
N LEU A 992 27.09 15.12 45.00
CA LEU A 992 26.30 16.31 44.67
C LEU A 992 27.07 17.61 44.94
N ASN A 993 27.78 17.69 46.06
CA ASN A 993 28.62 18.85 46.39
C ASN A 993 29.81 18.99 45.44
N ALA A 994 30.46 17.88 45.07
CA ALA A 994 31.56 17.88 44.12
C ALA A 994 31.10 18.30 42.70
N ILE A 995 29.90 17.89 42.28
CA ILE A 995 29.29 18.35 41.03
C ILE A 995 28.99 19.85 41.11
N LYS A 996 28.39 20.34 42.21
CA LYS A 996 28.09 21.76 42.43
C LYS A 996 29.34 22.63 42.31
N PHE A 997 30.40 22.26 43.03
CA PHE A 997 31.68 22.98 43.00
C PHE A 997 32.32 22.98 41.61
N SER A 998 32.15 21.89 40.86
CA SER A 998 32.59 21.81 39.46
C SER A 998 31.75 22.69 38.53
N VAL A 999 30.46 22.92 38.80
CA VAL A 999 29.62 23.83 38.00
C VAL A 999 29.98 25.28 38.26
N ASP A 1000 30.22 25.66 39.52
CA ASP A 1000 30.48 27.07 39.89
C ASP A 1000 31.85 27.60 39.39
N ARG A 1001 32.76 26.71 38.96
CA ARG A 1001 34.09 27.05 38.41
C ARG A 1001 34.14 27.20 36.87
N THR A 1002 33.09 26.82 36.16
CA THR A 1002 33.00 26.78 34.68
C THR A 1002 31.91 27.70 34.18
#